data_AF-A0A7V3ZKB8-F1
#
_entry.id   AF-A0A7V3ZKB8-F1
#
_cell.length_a   1.000
_cell.length_b   1.000
_cell.length_c   1.000
_cell.angle_alpha   90.00
_cell.angle_beta   90.00
_cell.angle_gamma   90.00
#
_symmetry.space_group_name_H-M   'P 1'
#
loop_
_entity.id
_entity.type
_entity.pdbx_description
1 polymer ?
#
loop_
_entity_poly.entity_id
_entity_poly.type
_entity_poly.pdbx_seq_one_letter_code
_entity_poly.pdbx_strand_id
1 'polypeptide(L)'
;MESKKVVNFIIFLFFISLFIFRVAFSQEASWKIKAEKIYFHWESQEFEAYENVEFLGRDISVKADYIKGNVKEGFFEAKGNIVFKDKNGEFNAEYMDYYYKDDRAIIKNVKLKYPVPESNEKMYIKGEEVKWEKGNVDLKKGNFTTCSYDIPHYYISSSQVEYFPNDRIVFINMVFFLRFPYPYFYIPIFYVPYYVLPLTKEPSPFPQFGYDSTLGLYFSYPLTYSLWGLPGVLTFLVSQNQGIQFTLNQKYQFPNLSGNINTYYLYNYLYNTDQFKFSLSSLYKPSSNLSLNFNTNYLLYPYSQNYSFQSSAQLSYTLKSFRSNVQANYNKTNSQDTFNTNINSSVRLSDKFSLSTNIKYNNTLNVVSRSGVEDLQGNVKFEFNDEGQNFYIYANQRWTNTNDYLLRRLPEVYYGRNFNLLGVPSKMEFLFGNYIEPSYPFTVKTWKMGYYLTFSPKISLSFMNVNANMGYKQEFYGTQDARYILYANLSSNYKISSIVSGGISYNFQWLGRDIITGDLGNSPFYFDYASNLNNLSLSLNLGTPDVRLSFQESCNFITRSLSPLSISGLIRSGNNFVLTARTSYNFNTQKLNPIFLQGTLNYPWLSIGFGSLYDVNLGVFQRVDYRVILKITGDWHYAGNISLTGYYLPSTGNTLYSLSIDKDLHCFNLKFIYYFPSQSFQFSLALKAFPTKGIEFIGRPEGFSLLPNF
;
A
#
# COMPACT_ATOMS: atom_id res chain seq x y z
N MET A 1 -55.12 14.36 -41.58
CA MET A 1 -53.93 13.50 -41.40
C MET A 1 -52.66 14.13 -42.01
N GLU A 2 -52.56 15.47 -42.07
CA GLU A 2 -51.46 16.16 -42.78
C GLU A 2 -50.60 17.09 -41.90
N SER A 3 -51.01 17.40 -40.66
CA SER A 3 -50.25 18.32 -39.79
C SER A 3 -49.06 17.69 -39.06
N LYS A 4 -49.01 16.35 -38.90
CA LYS A 4 -47.88 15.66 -38.22
C LYS A 4 -46.65 15.41 -39.10
N LYS A 5 -46.80 15.39 -40.43
CA LYS A 5 -45.65 15.21 -41.34
C LYS A 5 -44.81 16.48 -41.50
N VAL A 6 -45.43 17.65 -41.42
CA VAL A 6 -44.72 18.94 -41.56
C VAL A 6 -43.88 19.28 -40.31
N VAL A 7 -44.39 18.98 -39.12
CA VAL A 7 -43.64 19.20 -37.87
C VAL A 7 -42.43 18.27 -37.75
N ASN A 8 -42.55 17.01 -38.18
CA ASN A 8 -41.41 16.07 -38.19
C ASN A 8 -40.37 16.41 -39.27
N PHE A 9 -40.78 17.00 -40.40
CA PHE A 9 -39.86 17.45 -41.44
C PHE A 9 -39.08 18.71 -41.01
N ILE A 10 -39.73 19.64 -40.29
CA ILE A 10 -39.07 20.84 -39.75
C ILE A 10 -38.13 20.49 -38.59
N ILE A 11 -38.48 19.55 -37.71
CA ILE A 11 -37.59 19.08 -36.63
C ILE A 11 -36.39 18.30 -37.20
N PHE A 12 -36.57 17.53 -38.27
CA PHE A 12 -35.48 16.83 -38.97
C PHE A 12 -34.53 17.81 -39.68
N LEU A 13 -35.05 18.87 -40.30
CA LEU A 13 -34.26 19.97 -40.86
C LEU A 13 -33.54 20.80 -39.77
N PHE A 14 -34.13 20.97 -38.59
CA PHE A 14 -33.49 21.66 -37.46
C PHE A 14 -32.38 20.81 -36.83
N PHE A 15 -32.53 19.48 -36.76
CA PHE A 15 -31.48 18.56 -36.32
C PHE A 15 -30.34 18.41 -37.32
N ILE A 16 -30.62 18.45 -38.63
CA ILE A 16 -29.59 18.46 -39.69
C ILE A 16 -28.86 19.82 -39.71
N SER A 17 -29.55 20.93 -39.46
CA SER A 17 -28.94 22.26 -39.27
C SER A 17 -28.01 22.30 -38.04
N LEU A 18 -28.39 21.64 -36.94
CA LEU A 18 -27.54 21.47 -35.76
C LEU A 18 -26.37 20.49 -35.96
N PHE A 19 -26.46 19.57 -36.94
CA PHE A 19 -25.36 18.66 -37.29
C PHE A 19 -24.38 19.27 -38.31
N ILE A 20 -24.84 20.15 -39.21
CA ILE A 20 -23.98 20.84 -40.18
C ILE A 20 -23.15 21.98 -39.53
N PHE A 21 -23.56 22.48 -38.35
CA PHE A 21 -22.75 23.43 -37.56
C PHE A 21 -21.79 22.79 -36.55
N ARG A 22 -21.57 21.47 -36.61
CA ARG A 22 -20.45 20.79 -35.94
C ARG A 22 -19.45 20.22 -36.96
N VAL A 23 -19.24 20.93 -38.08
CA VAL A 23 -17.87 21.06 -38.55
C VAL A 23 -17.18 21.91 -37.49
N ALA A 24 -16.60 21.25 -36.49
CA ALA A 24 -15.41 21.80 -35.90
C ALA A 24 -14.48 21.98 -37.09
N PHE A 25 -14.47 23.19 -37.65
CA PHE A 25 -13.29 23.69 -38.31
C PHE A 25 -12.22 23.45 -37.25
N SER A 26 -11.45 22.39 -37.44
CA SER A 26 -10.04 22.41 -37.07
C SER A 26 -9.58 23.68 -37.75
N GLN A 27 -9.60 24.79 -37.00
CA GLN A 27 -8.99 26.02 -37.39
C GLN A 27 -7.55 25.59 -37.65
N GLU A 28 -7.19 25.39 -38.91
CA GLU A 28 -5.81 25.19 -39.29
C GLU A 28 -5.11 26.37 -38.64
N ALA A 29 -4.36 26.08 -37.58
CA ALA A 29 -3.73 27.12 -36.80
C ALA A 29 -2.85 27.88 -37.81
N SER A 30 -3.28 29.08 -38.14
CA SER A 30 -2.68 29.83 -39.22
C SER A 30 -1.28 30.23 -38.77
N TRP A 31 -0.28 29.70 -39.48
CA TRP A 31 1.09 30.11 -39.25
C TRP A 31 1.23 31.56 -39.70
N LYS A 32 1.68 32.43 -38.80
CA LYS A 32 1.96 33.84 -39.04
C LYS A 32 3.47 34.02 -39.02
N ILE A 33 4.00 34.66 -40.05
CA ILE A 33 5.41 35.04 -40.13
C ILE A 33 5.51 36.56 -40.13
N LYS A 34 6.43 37.09 -39.33
CA LYS A 34 6.77 38.51 -39.27
C LYS A 34 8.29 38.61 -39.35
N ALA A 35 8.82 39.40 -40.27
CA ALA A 35 10.25 39.63 -40.45
C ALA A 35 10.46 40.98 -41.16
N GLU A 36 11.70 41.44 -41.26
CA GLU A 36 12.01 42.66 -42.02
C GLU A 36 11.94 42.42 -43.53
N LYS A 37 12.34 41.22 -43.99
CA LYS A 37 12.24 40.80 -45.40
C LYS A 37 11.65 39.40 -45.49
N ILE A 38 10.65 39.22 -46.35
CA ILE A 38 9.99 37.92 -46.61
C ILE A 38 9.93 37.70 -48.12
N TYR A 39 10.46 36.57 -48.59
CA TYR A 39 10.32 36.08 -49.96
C TYR A 39 9.42 34.85 -49.94
N PHE A 40 8.44 34.81 -50.84
CA PHE A 40 7.51 33.68 -50.96
C PHE A 40 7.41 33.22 -52.42
N HIS A 41 7.75 31.97 -52.67
CA HIS A 41 7.67 31.34 -53.99
C HIS A 41 6.35 30.58 -54.12
N TRP A 42 5.37 31.17 -54.83
CA TRP A 42 4.01 30.64 -54.92
C TRP A 42 3.91 29.24 -55.55
N GLU A 43 4.78 28.90 -56.50
CA GLU A 43 4.76 27.60 -57.19
C GLU A 43 5.33 26.46 -56.30
N SER A 44 6.46 26.69 -55.64
CA SER A 44 7.09 25.70 -54.75
C SER A 44 6.52 25.71 -53.32
N GLN A 45 5.76 26.75 -52.96
CA GLN A 45 5.27 27.03 -51.60
C GLN A 45 6.41 27.20 -50.58
N GLU A 46 7.56 27.66 -51.05
CA GLU A 46 8.73 27.95 -50.23
C GLU A 46 8.72 29.40 -49.76
N PHE A 47 9.18 29.63 -48.54
CA PHE A 47 9.35 30.96 -47.98
C PHE A 47 10.74 31.12 -47.39
N GLU A 48 11.26 32.35 -47.44
CA GLU A 48 12.47 32.77 -46.73
C GLU A 48 12.21 34.08 -46.02
N ALA A 49 12.62 34.18 -44.78
CA ALA A 49 12.46 35.36 -43.93
C ALA A 49 13.79 35.72 -43.28
N TYR A 50 14.10 37.01 -43.23
CA TYR A 50 15.37 37.55 -42.76
C TYR A 50 15.15 38.67 -41.74
N GLU A 51 16.05 38.72 -40.75
CA GLU A 51 16.18 39.76 -39.72
C GLU A 51 14.96 39.84 -38.78
N ASN A 52 15.19 39.58 -37.49
CA ASN A 52 14.16 39.61 -36.45
C ASN A 52 12.90 38.80 -36.80
N VAL A 53 13.08 37.59 -37.34
CA VAL A 53 11.99 36.72 -37.77
C VAL A 53 11.24 36.19 -36.56
N GLU A 54 9.91 36.35 -36.55
CA GLU A 54 8.98 35.78 -35.58
C GLU A 54 7.95 34.91 -36.31
N PHE A 55 7.97 33.60 -36.04
CA PHE A 55 7.10 32.60 -36.64
C PHE A 55 6.18 32.02 -35.57
N LEU A 56 4.87 32.16 -35.76
CA LEU A 56 3.83 31.88 -34.75
C LEU A 56 2.78 30.92 -35.32
N GLY A 57 2.48 29.83 -34.63
CA GLY A 57 1.39 28.91 -35.02
C GLY A 57 1.31 27.70 -34.09
N ARG A 58 0.12 27.10 -33.92
CA ARG A 58 -0.11 25.91 -33.08
C ARG A 58 0.45 26.02 -31.64
N ASP A 59 0.29 27.17 -30.99
CA ASP A 59 0.84 27.47 -29.66
C ASP A 59 2.39 27.46 -29.59
N ILE A 60 3.07 27.53 -30.74
CA ILE A 60 4.51 27.61 -30.88
C ILE A 60 4.90 29.03 -31.33
N SER A 61 5.97 29.57 -30.76
CA SER A 61 6.62 30.81 -31.15
C SER A 61 8.10 30.56 -31.37
N VAL A 62 8.60 30.89 -32.57
CA VAL A 62 10.01 30.79 -32.93
C VAL A 62 10.51 32.17 -33.31
N LYS A 63 11.57 32.63 -32.65
CA LYS A 63 12.33 33.83 -33.04
C LYS A 63 13.68 33.43 -33.57
N ALA A 64 14.13 34.00 -34.68
CA ALA A 64 15.44 33.71 -35.26
C ALA A 64 15.92 34.86 -36.17
N ASP A 65 17.20 34.84 -36.54
CA ASP A 65 17.77 35.80 -37.51
C ASP A 65 17.36 35.46 -38.95
N TYR A 66 17.14 34.17 -39.25
CA TYR A 66 16.75 33.67 -40.56
C TYR A 66 15.86 32.42 -40.43
N ILE A 67 14.78 32.34 -41.22
CA ILE A 67 13.95 31.15 -41.36
C ILE A 67 13.65 30.90 -42.83
N LYS A 68 13.87 29.67 -43.31
CA LYS A 68 13.33 29.20 -44.60
C LYS A 68 12.47 27.98 -44.41
N GLY A 69 11.49 27.75 -45.26
CA GLY A 69 10.63 26.58 -45.13
C GLY A 69 9.75 26.33 -46.33
N ASN A 70 9.06 25.20 -46.31
CA ASN A 70 8.09 24.83 -47.33
C ASN A 70 6.75 24.50 -46.66
N VAL A 71 5.73 25.31 -46.96
CA VAL A 71 4.40 25.19 -46.36
C VAL A 71 3.72 23.88 -46.76
N LYS A 72 3.93 23.45 -48.02
CA LYS A 72 3.37 22.21 -48.57
C LYS A 72 4.02 20.98 -47.96
N GLU A 73 5.34 20.97 -47.78
CA GLU A 73 6.06 19.82 -47.21
C GLU A 73 5.87 19.71 -45.70
N GLY A 74 5.68 20.83 -45.01
CA GLY A 74 5.47 20.79 -43.57
C GLY A 74 6.72 21.07 -42.75
N PHE A 75 7.66 21.88 -43.26
CA PHE A 75 9.01 21.99 -42.74
C PHE A 75 9.52 23.44 -42.69
N PHE A 76 10.31 23.79 -41.67
CA PHE A 76 11.13 24.99 -41.67
C PHE A 76 12.52 24.75 -41.03
N GLU A 77 13.51 25.49 -41.52
CA GLU A 77 14.87 25.61 -41.04
C GLU A 77 15.06 27.03 -40.48
N ALA A 78 15.44 27.15 -39.21
CA ALA A 78 15.76 28.41 -38.54
C ALA A 78 17.25 28.48 -38.21
N LYS A 79 17.84 29.68 -38.31
CA LYS A 79 19.26 29.97 -38.02
C LYS A 79 19.43 31.28 -37.27
N GLY A 80 20.39 31.27 -36.33
CA GLY A 80 20.82 32.47 -35.60
C GLY A 80 19.86 32.86 -34.49
N ASN A 81 20.40 32.99 -33.26
CA ASN A 81 19.69 33.44 -32.05
C ASN A 81 18.29 32.85 -31.88
N ILE A 82 18.15 31.54 -32.08
CA ILE A 82 16.85 30.89 -32.09
C ILE A 82 16.31 30.85 -30.67
N VAL A 83 15.12 31.40 -30.46
CA VAL A 83 14.33 31.26 -29.24
C VAL A 83 13.02 30.57 -29.60
N PHE A 84 12.87 29.33 -29.18
CA PHE A 84 11.66 28.55 -29.35
C PHE A 84 10.87 28.52 -28.06
N LYS A 85 9.55 28.73 -28.15
CA LYS A 85 8.64 28.71 -27.01
C LYS A 85 7.36 27.95 -27.37
N ASP A 86 6.95 27.04 -26.51
CA ASP A 86 5.64 26.38 -26.58
C ASP A 86 4.87 26.54 -25.26
N LYS A 87 3.77 25.79 -25.11
CA LYS A 87 2.96 25.74 -23.89
C LYS A 87 3.68 25.15 -22.67
N ASN A 88 4.78 24.43 -22.85
CA ASN A 88 5.46 23.63 -21.83
C ASN A 88 6.86 24.17 -21.45
N GLY A 89 7.52 24.95 -22.31
CA GLY A 89 8.88 25.43 -22.07
C GLY A 89 9.45 26.38 -23.14
N GLU A 90 10.72 26.73 -22.95
CA GLU A 90 11.49 27.62 -23.81
C GLU A 90 12.91 27.07 -23.97
N PHE A 91 13.46 27.10 -25.18
CA PHE A 91 14.86 26.75 -25.44
C PHE A 91 15.53 27.70 -26.43
N ASN A 92 16.84 27.83 -26.27
CA ASN A 92 17.69 28.61 -27.15
C ASN A 92 18.56 27.68 -28.00
N ALA A 93 18.78 28.04 -29.26
CA ALA A 93 19.62 27.26 -30.17
C ALA A 93 20.27 28.15 -31.25
N GLU A 94 21.25 27.60 -31.97
CA GLU A 94 21.87 28.29 -33.11
C GLU A 94 21.26 27.85 -34.45
N TYR A 95 20.75 26.62 -34.52
CA TYR A 95 20.18 26.01 -35.71
C TYR A 95 19.03 25.08 -35.33
N MET A 96 17.93 25.08 -36.10
CA MET A 96 16.79 24.19 -35.90
C MET A 96 16.13 23.81 -37.22
N ASP A 97 15.99 22.51 -37.46
CA ASP A 97 15.13 21.92 -38.49
C ASP A 97 13.87 21.39 -37.82
N TYR A 98 12.68 21.79 -38.28
CA TYR A 98 11.41 21.37 -37.70
C TYR A 98 10.44 20.89 -38.77
N TYR A 99 9.98 19.64 -38.65
CA TYR A 99 8.99 19.04 -39.54
C TYR A 99 7.68 18.85 -38.77
N TYR A 100 6.77 19.82 -38.91
CA TYR A 100 5.54 19.92 -38.11
C TYR A 100 4.42 18.96 -38.52
N LYS A 101 4.61 18.18 -39.59
CA LYS A 101 3.71 17.07 -39.95
C LYS A 101 4.10 15.75 -39.28
N ASP A 102 5.39 15.58 -39.03
CA ASP A 102 5.97 14.34 -38.51
C ASP A 102 6.30 14.42 -37.01
N ASP A 103 6.07 15.59 -36.39
CA ASP A 103 6.46 15.91 -35.01
C ASP A 103 7.93 15.53 -34.73
N ARG A 104 8.83 15.98 -35.61
CA ARG A 104 10.27 15.76 -35.51
C ARG A 104 11.07 17.06 -35.65
N ALA A 105 12.17 17.15 -34.92
CA ALA A 105 13.10 18.28 -34.97
C ALA A 105 14.57 17.85 -34.85
N ILE A 106 15.46 18.58 -35.51
CA ILE A 106 16.91 18.49 -35.30
C ILE A 106 17.41 19.87 -34.90
N ILE A 107 17.96 20.00 -33.69
CA ILE A 107 18.38 21.28 -33.13
C ILE A 107 19.88 21.19 -32.81
N LYS A 108 20.67 22.21 -33.14
CA LYS A 108 22.11 22.25 -32.81
C LYS A 108 22.43 23.34 -31.79
N ASN A 109 23.40 23.05 -30.94
CA ASN A 109 23.88 23.90 -29.85
C ASN A 109 22.75 24.38 -28.94
N VAL A 110 21.96 23.43 -28.44
CA VAL A 110 20.79 23.72 -27.60
C VAL A 110 21.22 24.18 -26.20
N LYS A 111 20.48 25.12 -25.64
CA LYS A 111 20.42 25.45 -24.21
C LYS A 111 18.96 25.42 -23.79
N LEU A 112 18.58 24.37 -23.06
CA LEU A 112 17.21 24.09 -22.64
C LEU A 112 17.04 24.36 -21.14
N LYS A 113 15.90 24.94 -20.79
CA LYS A 113 15.43 25.08 -19.40
C LYS A 113 14.03 24.50 -19.29
N TYR A 114 13.87 23.44 -18.48
CA TYR A 114 12.62 22.69 -18.40
C TYR A 114 12.23 22.40 -16.94
N PRO A 115 10.94 22.43 -16.57
CA PRO A 115 10.50 22.05 -15.22
C PRO A 115 10.71 20.56 -14.94
N VAL A 116 11.07 20.20 -13.70
CA VAL A 116 11.13 18.78 -13.28
C VAL A 116 9.73 18.33 -12.82
N PRO A 117 9.18 17.21 -13.32
CA PRO A 117 7.89 16.69 -12.87
C PRO A 117 7.85 16.48 -11.34
N GLU A 118 6.71 16.79 -10.71
CA GLU A 118 6.49 16.67 -9.25
C GLU A 118 7.46 17.49 -8.37
N SER A 119 8.18 18.46 -8.94
CA SER A 119 9.11 19.34 -8.23
C SER A 119 8.94 20.79 -8.68
N ASN A 120 9.28 21.74 -7.80
CA ASN A 120 9.35 23.16 -8.16
C ASN A 120 10.70 23.53 -8.82
N GLU A 121 11.61 22.57 -8.96
CA GLU A 121 12.95 22.76 -9.53
C GLU A 121 12.94 22.71 -11.07
N LYS A 122 14.01 23.23 -11.68
CA LYS A 122 14.19 23.24 -13.15
C LYS A 122 15.46 22.48 -13.53
N MET A 123 15.40 21.76 -14.65
CA MET A 123 16.56 21.16 -15.29
C MET A 123 17.13 22.08 -16.37
N TYR A 124 18.45 22.15 -16.42
CA TYR A 124 19.25 22.94 -17.35
C TYR A 124 20.09 21.98 -18.18
N ILE A 125 19.87 21.98 -19.48
CA ILE A 125 20.50 21.03 -20.40
C ILE A 125 21.20 21.81 -21.50
N LYS A 126 22.45 21.46 -21.80
CA LYS A 126 23.22 21.98 -22.93
C LYS A 126 23.69 20.81 -23.78
N GLY A 127 23.71 20.92 -25.10
CA GLY A 127 24.40 19.92 -25.92
C GLY A 127 24.49 20.29 -27.39
N GLU A 128 25.28 19.52 -28.12
CA GLU A 128 25.69 19.85 -29.49
C GLU A 128 24.57 19.60 -30.52
N GLU A 129 23.83 18.49 -30.37
CA GLU A 129 22.77 18.10 -31.30
C GLU A 129 21.64 17.43 -30.51
N VAL A 130 20.41 17.89 -30.72
CA VAL A 130 19.17 17.29 -30.22
C VAL A 130 18.39 16.75 -31.40
N LYS A 131 17.93 15.50 -31.28
CA LYS A 131 16.86 14.95 -32.11
C LYS A 131 15.62 14.80 -31.25
N TRP A 132 14.55 15.45 -31.68
CA TRP A 132 13.24 15.33 -31.06
C TRP A 132 12.32 14.58 -32.02
N GLU A 133 11.60 13.58 -31.52
CA GLU A 133 10.63 12.82 -32.30
C GLU A 133 9.50 12.35 -31.40
N LYS A 134 8.26 12.78 -31.68
CA LYS A 134 7.04 12.35 -30.96
C LYS A 134 7.14 12.45 -29.43
N GLY A 135 7.85 13.47 -28.93
CA GLY A 135 8.05 13.71 -27.50
C GLY A 135 9.32 13.11 -26.89
N ASN A 136 9.99 12.16 -27.56
CA ASN A 136 11.29 11.64 -27.13
C ASN A 136 12.41 12.59 -27.55
N VAL A 137 13.42 12.75 -26.69
CA VAL A 137 14.57 13.62 -26.93
C VAL A 137 15.85 12.80 -26.84
N ASP A 138 16.64 12.82 -27.91
CA ASP A 138 18.00 12.25 -27.96
C ASP A 138 19.01 13.39 -28.13
N LEU A 139 19.86 13.59 -27.12
CA LEU A 139 20.84 14.66 -27.07
C LEU A 139 22.26 14.11 -27.11
N LYS A 140 23.06 14.54 -28.09
CA LYS A 140 24.49 14.23 -28.18
C LYS A 140 25.35 15.22 -27.42
N LYS A 141 26.36 14.69 -26.72
CA LYS A 141 27.33 15.42 -25.88
C LYS A 141 26.63 16.42 -24.97
N GLY A 142 25.76 15.88 -24.13
CA GLY A 142 24.91 16.64 -23.22
C GLY A 142 25.59 16.95 -21.89
N ASN A 143 25.48 18.19 -21.44
CA ASN A 143 25.73 18.59 -20.06
C ASN A 143 24.38 18.89 -19.38
N PHE A 144 24.15 18.27 -18.22
CA PHE A 144 22.90 18.34 -17.48
C PHE A 144 23.13 18.82 -16.05
N THR A 145 22.29 19.71 -15.54
CA THR A 145 22.29 20.11 -14.11
C THR A 145 20.89 20.54 -13.68
N THR A 146 20.56 20.41 -12.40
CA THR A 146 19.37 21.06 -11.80
C THR A 146 19.76 22.26 -10.95
N CYS A 147 21.01 22.72 -11.07
CA CYS A 147 21.47 23.93 -10.41
C CYS A 147 21.11 25.17 -11.23
N SER A 148 20.45 26.13 -10.58
CA SER A 148 19.99 27.37 -11.22
C SER A 148 21.07 28.45 -11.36
N TYR A 149 22.27 28.25 -10.80
CA TYR A 149 23.37 29.22 -10.87
C TYR A 149 24.09 29.17 -12.22
N ASP A 150 24.59 30.32 -12.66
CA ASP A 150 25.36 30.45 -13.91
C ASP A 150 26.58 29.51 -13.94
N ILE A 151 27.22 29.36 -12.78
CA ILE A 151 28.30 28.39 -12.56
C ILE A 151 27.77 27.32 -11.59
N PRO A 152 27.27 26.17 -12.09
CA PRO A 152 26.52 25.23 -11.27
C PRO A 152 27.40 24.49 -10.26
N HIS A 153 26.85 24.10 -9.10
CA HIS A 153 27.59 23.33 -8.10
C HIS A 153 28.00 21.94 -8.61
N TYR A 154 27.25 21.38 -9.56
CA TYR A 154 27.54 20.11 -10.19
C TYR A 154 26.97 20.10 -11.61
N TYR A 155 27.50 19.24 -12.46
CA TYR A 155 26.87 18.89 -13.73
C TYR A 155 27.19 17.44 -14.09
N ILE A 156 26.34 16.87 -14.92
CA ILE A 156 26.50 15.54 -15.48
C ILE A 156 26.87 15.72 -16.95
N SER A 157 28.01 15.19 -17.37
CA SER A 157 28.41 15.15 -18.78
C SER A 157 28.15 13.76 -19.34
N SER A 158 27.63 13.67 -20.56
CA SER A 158 27.24 12.41 -21.17
C SER A 158 27.47 12.45 -22.67
N SER A 159 27.94 11.36 -23.28
CA SER A 159 28.07 11.31 -24.75
C SER A 159 26.71 11.33 -25.44
N GLN A 160 25.70 10.78 -24.78
CA GLN A 160 24.31 10.77 -25.24
C GLN A 160 23.34 10.81 -24.05
N VAL A 161 22.24 11.53 -24.18
CA VAL A 161 21.17 11.62 -23.18
C VAL A 161 19.83 11.38 -23.85
N GLU A 162 19.10 10.36 -23.39
CA GLU A 162 17.74 10.08 -23.85
C GLU A 162 16.76 10.49 -22.75
N TYR A 163 15.82 11.37 -23.07
CA TYR A 163 14.77 11.79 -22.14
C TYR A 163 13.43 11.23 -22.57
N PHE A 164 12.81 10.48 -21.66
CA PHE A 164 11.47 9.94 -21.77
C PHE A 164 10.56 10.70 -20.77
N PRO A 165 9.70 11.61 -21.26
CA PRO A 165 8.87 12.46 -20.41
C PRO A 165 8.06 11.65 -19.38
N ASN A 166 8.04 12.11 -18.13
CA ASN A 166 7.33 11.51 -16.99
C ASN A 166 7.76 10.07 -16.62
N ASP A 167 8.82 9.53 -17.22
CA ASP A 167 9.34 8.18 -16.96
C ASP A 167 10.77 8.25 -16.42
N ARG A 168 11.75 8.59 -17.28
CA ARG A 168 13.19 8.52 -16.94
C ARG A 168 14.06 9.37 -17.85
N ILE A 169 15.28 9.65 -17.38
CA ILE A 169 16.39 10.13 -18.21
C ILE A 169 17.46 9.03 -18.26
N VAL A 170 17.96 8.71 -19.44
CA VAL A 170 19.06 7.76 -19.67
C VAL A 170 20.30 8.53 -20.10
N PHE A 171 21.43 8.30 -19.44
CA PHE A 171 22.72 8.90 -19.74
C PHE A 171 23.69 7.80 -20.18
N ILE A 172 24.29 7.93 -21.37
CA ILE A 172 25.29 7.00 -21.91
C ILE A 172 26.67 7.63 -21.82
N ASN A 173 27.63 6.91 -21.24
CA ASN A 173 28.97 7.38 -20.86
C ASN A 173 28.90 8.63 -19.97
N MET A 174 28.18 8.49 -18.86
CA MET A 174 27.94 9.55 -17.90
C MET A 174 29.16 9.78 -17.02
N VAL A 175 29.56 11.04 -16.84
CA VAL A 175 30.54 11.49 -15.84
C VAL A 175 29.88 12.55 -14.96
N PHE A 176 29.87 12.32 -13.66
CA PHE A 176 29.37 13.30 -12.68
C PHE A 176 30.51 14.22 -12.24
N PHE A 177 30.37 15.52 -12.46
CA PHE A 177 31.32 16.54 -12.02
C PHE A 177 30.76 17.32 -10.84
N LEU A 178 31.56 17.47 -9.78
CA LEU A 178 31.24 18.28 -8.61
C LEU A 178 32.25 19.40 -8.47
N ARG A 179 31.78 20.60 -8.14
CA ARG A 179 32.64 21.76 -7.89
C ARG A 179 33.18 21.70 -6.45
N PHE A 180 34.45 21.36 -6.28
CA PHE A 180 35.07 21.23 -4.95
C PHE A 180 36.60 21.42 -5.01
N PRO A 181 37.25 22.10 -4.03
CA PRO A 181 36.65 22.99 -3.05
C PRO A 181 36.04 24.20 -3.75
N TYR A 182 34.85 24.60 -3.33
CA TYR A 182 34.15 25.74 -3.90
C TYR A 182 34.98 27.02 -3.67
N PRO A 183 35.21 27.88 -4.68
CA PRO A 183 34.65 27.88 -6.04
C PRO A 183 35.60 27.44 -7.19
N TYR A 184 36.72 26.76 -6.93
CA TYR A 184 37.86 26.80 -7.87
C TYR A 184 37.82 25.84 -9.08
N PHE A 185 37.48 24.56 -8.90
CA PHE A 185 37.53 23.57 -10.00
C PHE A 185 36.42 22.50 -9.92
N TYR A 186 36.15 21.86 -11.06
CA TYR A 186 35.27 20.69 -11.15
C TYR A 186 36.09 19.40 -11.08
N ILE A 187 35.70 18.49 -10.20
CA ILE A 187 36.30 17.17 -10.04
C ILE A 187 35.33 16.13 -10.63
N PRO A 188 35.78 15.24 -11.55
CA PRO A 188 35.00 14.08 -11.94
C PRO A 188 34.92 13.10 -10.76
N ILE A 189 33.72 12.90 -10.20
CA ILE A 189 33.52 12.05 -9.01
C ILE A 189 33.38 10.59 -9.41
N PHE A 190 32.60 10.28 -10.45
CA PHE A 190 32.42 8.92 -10.93
C PHE A 190 31.98 8.88 -12.41
N TYR A 191 32.29 7.76 -13.06
CA TYR A 191 31.88 7.44 -14.43
C TYR A 191 30.95 6.23 -14.43
N VAL A 192 29.88 6.29 -15.23
CA VAL A 192 28.95 5.17 -15.45
C VAL A 192 28.67 5.04 -16.94
N PRO A 193 28.88 3.87 -17.56
CA PRO A 193 28.66 3.69 -19.01
C PRO A 193 27.19 3.81 -19.41
N TYR A 194 26.26 3.42 -18.53
CA TYR A 194 24.83 3.51 -18.75
C TYR A 194 24.12 3.81 -17.42
N TYR A 195 23.51 4.98 -17.30
CA TYR A 195 22.91 5.46 -16.07
C TYR A 195 21.48 5.91 -16.27
N VAL A 196 20.58 5.45 -15.42
CA VAL A 196 19.15 5.74 -15.52
C VAL A 196 18.69 6.50 -14.31
N LEU A 197 18.17 7.71 -14.55
CA LEU A 197 17.58 8.55 -13.54
C LEU A 197 16.05 8.47 -13.66
N PRO A 198 15.38 7.66 -12.81
CA PRO A 198 13.93 7.62 -12.78
C PRO A 198 13.37 8.98 -12.31
N LEU A 199 12.30 9.43 -12.95
CA LEU A 199 11.59 10.65 -12.55
C LEU A 199 10.48 10.38 -11.52
N THR A 200 10.43 9.15 -10.99
CA THR A 200 9.49 8.66 -9.97
C THR A 200 10.22 8.32 -8.66
N LYS A 201 9.48 8.05 -7.57
CA LYS A 201 10.03 7.80 -6.20
C LYS A 201 10.82 6.47 -6.09
N GLU A 202 12.03 6.44 -6.65
CA GLU A 202 12.99 5.34 -6.57
C GLU A 202 14.19 5.71 -5.66
N PRO A 203 15.03 4.75 -5.22
CA PRO A 203 16.11 5.04 -4.25
C PRO A 203 17.14 6.04 -4.77
N SER A 204 17.74 6.78 -3.83
CA SER A 204 18.81 7.75 -4.14
C SER A 204 19.94 7.06 -4.89
N PRO A 205 20.41 7.58 -6.03
CA PRO A 205 21.55 7.01 -6.76
C PRO A 205 22.90 7.47 -6.17
N PHE A 206 22.90 8.11 -5.00
CA PHE A 206 24.12 8.64 -4.38
C PHE A 206 24.73 7.67 -3.37
N PRO A 207 26.06 7.64 -3.27
CA PRO A 207 26.73 6.85 -2.25
C PRO A 207 26.38 7.33 -0.85
N GLN A 208 26.33 6.39 0.07
CA GLN A 208 26.15 6.62 1.48
C GLN A 208 27.35 6.06 2.22
N PHE A 209 27.79 6.76 3.25
CA PHE A 209 28.87 6.29 4.10
C PHE A 209 28.47 6.47 5.56
N GLY A 210 29.06 5.67 6.41
CA GLY A 210 28.78 5.74 7.83
C GLY A 210 29.64 4.79 8.62
N TYR A 211 29.37 4.78 9.92
CA TYR A 211 29.88 3.82 10.85
C TYR A 211 28.69 3.18 11.55
N ASP A 212 28.70 1.85 11.68
CA ASP A 212 27.73 1.12 12.48
C ASP A 212 28.44 0.10 13.37
N SER A 213 27.91 -0.20 14.55
CA SER A 213 28.52 -1.18 15.46
C SER A 213 28.62 -2.58 14.85
N THR A 214 27.69 -2.94 13.96
CA THR A 214 27.67 -4.25 13.26
C THR A 214 28.50 -4.23 11.99
N LEU A 215 28.46 -3.14 11.22
CA LEU A 215 29.17 -3.03 9.93
C LEU A 215 30.61 -2.52 10.06
N GLY A 216 30.94 -1.84 11.16
CA GLY A 216 32.09 -0.95 11.23
C GLY A 216 31.92 0.25 10.29
N LEU A 217 33.03 0.78 9.76
CA LEU A 217 32.96 1.74 8.65
C LEU A 217 32.37 1.06 7.41
N TYR A 218 31.41 1.70 6.77
CA TYR A 218 30.78 1.17 5.57
C TYR A 218 30.61 2.23 4.48
N PHE A 219 30.60 1.74 3.25
CA PHE A 219 30.30 2.49 2.04
C PHE A 219 29.25 1.71 1.25
N SER A 220 28.15 2.36 0.88
CA SER A 220 27.06 1.77 0.11
C SER A 220 26.80 2.61 -1.12
N TYR A 221 26.80 1.98 -2.30
CA TYR A 221 26.58 2.62 -3.57
C TYR A 221 25.46 1.93 -4.37
N PRO A 222 24.27 2.56 -4.46
CA PRO A 222 23.18 2.09 -5.30
C PRO A 222 23.36 2.55 -6.77
N LEU A 223 23.57 1.59 -7.66
CA LEU A 223 23.63 1.77 -9.10
C LEU A 223 22.24 1.54 -9.73
N THR A 224 21.68 2.57 -10.33
CA THR A 224 20.42 2.48 -11.08
C THR A 224 20.70 2.18 -12.55
N TYR A 225 19.98 1.22 -13.13
CA TYR A 225 20.09 0.83 -14.53
C TYR A 225 18.69 0.60 -15.12
N SER A 226 18.58 0.38 -16.44
CA SER A 226 17.32 -0.02 -17.09
C SER A 226 17.54 -1.34 -17.81
N LEU A 227 16.63 -2.28 -17.56
CA LEU A 227 16.57 -3.56 -18.26
C LEU A 227 15.11 -3.80 -18.65
N TRP A 228 14.88 -4.20 -19.90
CA TRP A 228 13.53 -4.33 -20.49
C TRP A 228 12.67 -3.06 -20.38
N GLY A 229 13.31 -1.88 -20.41
CA GLY A 229 12.63 -0.59 -20.32
C GLY A 229 12.06 -0.30 -18.93
N LEU A 230 12.55 -0.97 -17.88
CA LEU A 230 12.18 -0.72 -16.49
C LEU A 230 13.42 -0.47 -15.63
N PRO A 231 13.34 0.46 -14.66
CA PRO A 231 14.44 0.73 -13.75
C PRO A 231 14.71 -0.47 -12.83
N GLY A 232 15.99 -0.80 -12.68
CA GLY A 232 16.52 -1.74 -11.71
C GLY A 232 17.57 -1.07 -10.84
N VAL A 233 17.85 -1.67 -9.68
CA VAL A 233 18.82 -1.13 -8.70
C VAL A 233 19.76 -2.26 -8.27
N LEU A 234 21.05 -2.03 -8.47
CA LEU A 234 22.13 -2.86 -7.96
C LEU A 234 22.86 -2.09 -6.86
N THR A 235 22.75 -2.53 -5.61
CA THR A 235 23.46 -1.90 -4.48
C THR A 235 24.70 -2.70 -4.14
N PHE A 236 25.83 -2.02 -4.14
CA PHE A 236 27.09 -2.52 -3.63
C PHE A 236 27.35 -1.93 -2.24
N LEU A 237 27.58 -2.77 -1.24
CA LEU A 237 27.94 -2.32 0.11
C LEU A 237 29.22 -3.03 0.54
N VAL A 238 30.21 -2.24 0.94
CA VAL A 238 31.44 -2.73 1.58
C VAL A 238 31.45 -2.22 2.99
N SER A 239 31.76 -3.12 3.91
CA SER A 239 31.81 -2.84 5.33
C SER A 239 33.06 -3.44 5.95
N GLN A 240 33.60 -2.76 6.94
CA GLN A 240 34.83 -3.17 7.63
C GLN A 240 34.67 -4.50 8.36
N ASN A 241 33.53 -4.70 9.04
CA ASN A 241 33.31 -5.86 9.89
C ASN A 241 32.47 -6.94 9.20
N GLN A 242 31.37 -6.57 8.52
CA GLN A 242 30.45 -7.58 7.98
C GLN A 242 30.96 -8.22 6.69
N GLY A 243 31.53 -7.43 5.78
CA GLY A 243 32.03 -7.88 4.48
C GLY A 243 31.45 -7.15 3.28
N ILE A 244 31.36 -7.85 2.15
CA ILE A 244 30.90 -7.30 0.86
C ILE A 244 29.52 -7.84 0.54
N GLN A 245 28.59 -6.93 0.30
CA GLN A 245 27.20 -7.21 -0.04
C GLN A 245 26.85 -6.68 -1.43
N PHE A 246 26.11 -7.49 -2.17
CA PHE A 246 25.47 -7.15 -3.43
C PHE A 246 23.96 -7.36 -3.30
N THR A 247 23.17 -6.38 -3.70
CA THR A 247 21.70 -6.47 -3.69
C THR A 247 21.16 -6.04 -5.03
N LEU A 248 20.39 -6.91 -5.69
CA LEU A 248 19.74 -6.65 -6.98
C LEU A 248 18.23 -6.55 -6.76
N ASN A 249 17.60 -5.54 -7.34
CA ASN A 249 16.15 -5.40 -7.41
C ASN A 249 15.78 -5.04 -8.86
N GLN A 250 15.09 -5.95 -9.55
CA GLN A 250 14.75 -5.83 -10.97
C GLN A 250 13.27 -6.14 -11.21
N LYS A 251 12.51 -5.12 -11.61
CA LYS A 251 11.14 -5.27 -12.11
C LYS A 251 11.16 -5.77 -13.56
N TYR A 252 10.17 -6.56 -13.96
CA TYR A 252 10.00 -6.95 -15.36
C TYR A 252 8.53 -6.89 -15.77
N GLN A 253 8.30 -6.56 -17.04
CA GLN A 253 6.98 -6.46 -17.64
C GLN A 253 7.09 -6.92 -19.11
N PHE A 254 6.45 -8.03 -19.41
CA PHE A 254 6.26 -8.60 -20.75
C PHE A 254 4.76 -8.70 -21.04
N PRO A 255 4.34 -8.96 -22.30
CA PRO A 255 2.95 -9.26 -22.60
C PRO A 255 2.43 -10.36 -21.68
N ASN A 256 1.36 -10.06 -20.94
CA ASN A 256 0.72 -10.95 -19.98
C ASN A 256 1.57 -11.38 -18.77
N LEU A 257 2.84 -10.97 -18.61
CA LEU A 257 3.69 -11.41 -17.51
C LEU A 257 4.38 -10.21 -16.86
N SER A 258 4.22 -10.02 -15.55
CA SER A 258 4.92 -8.97 -14.82
C SER A 258 5.42 -9.46 -13.48
N GLY A 259 6.38 -8.76 -12.88
CA GLY A 259 6.87 -9.16 -11.58
C GLY A 259 8.15 -8.45 -11.14
N ASN A 260 8.77 -9.01 -10.10
CA ASN A 260 10.00 -8.50 -9.53
C ASN A 260 10.97 -9.64 -9.16
N ILE A 261 12.25 -9.39 -9.33
CA ILE A 261 13.36 -10.25 -8.93
C ILE A 261 14.19 -9.48 -7.90
N ASN A 262 14.33 -10.04 -6.70
CA ASN A 262 15.24 -9.53 -5.69
C ASN A 262 16.29 -10.58 -5.38
N THR A 263 17.56 -10.17 -5.37
CA THR A 263 18.67 -11.03 -4.97
C THR A 263 19.54 -10.30 -3.96
N TYR A 264 20.04 -11.04 -2.99
CA TYR A 264 20.96 -10.56 -1.97
C TYR A 264 22.07 -11.58 -1.85
N TYR A 265 23.31 -11.11 -1.94
CA TYR A 265 24.49 -11.90 -1.68
C TYR A 265 25.39 -11.13 -0.71
N LEU A 266 25.88 -11.79 0.32
CA LEU A 266 26.83 -11.23 1.29
C LEU A 266 27.96 -12.24 1.47
N TYR A 267 29.18 -11.85 1.14
CA TYR A 267 30.35 -12.57 1.62
C TYR A 267 30.71 -12.01 2.99
N ASN A 268 30.54 -12.84 4.04
CA ASN A 268 30.70 -12.40 5.41
C ASN A 268 32.14 -12.63 5.92
N TYR A 269 32.85 -11.56 6.30
CA TYR A 269 34.24 -11.65 6.77
C TYR A 269 34.38 -12.31 8.14
N LEU A 270 33.42 -12.14 9.05
CA LEU A 270 33.50 -12.70 10.41
C LEU A 270 33.38 -14.22 10.40
N TYR A 271 32.51 -14.76 9.54
CA TYR A 271 32.25 -16.19 9.46
C TYR A 271 33.01 -16.88 8.32
N ASN A 272 33.63 -16.11 7.41
CA ASN A 272 34.23 -16.60 6.18
C ASN A 272 33.26 -17.49 5.36
N THR A 273 32.01 -17.03 5.22
CA THR A 273 30.97 -17.75 4.48
C THR A 273 30.08 -16.79 3.70
N ASP A 274 29.53 -17.29 2.61
CA ASP A 274 28.52 -16.59 1.81
C ASP A 274 27.14 -16.65 2.43
N GLN A 275 26.30 -15.65 2.25
CA GLN A 275 24.86 -15.71 2.50
C GLN A 275 24.15 -15.34 1.20
N PHE A 276 23.10 -16.08 0.87
CA PHE A 276 22.36 -15.85 -0.37
C PHE A 276 20.85 -15.81 -0.10
N LYS A 277 20.19 -14.81 -0.67
CA LYS A 277 18.73 -14.70 -0.69
C LYS A 277 18.28 -14.43 -2.10
N PHE A 278 17.27 -15.16 -2.54
CA PHE A 278 16.61 -14.95 -3.82
C PHE A 278 15.11 -14.87 -3.60
N SER A 279 14.47 -13.89 -4.21
CA SER A 279 13.03 -13.71 -4.18
C SER A 279 12.54 -13.38 -5.59
N LEU A 280 11.52 -14.09 -6.04
CA LEU A 280 10.86 -13.90 -7.31
C LEU A 280 9.37 -13.76 -7.04
N SER A 281 8.76 -12.68 -7.51
CA SER A 281 7.31 -12.53 -7.59
C SER A 281 6.91 -12.33 -9.05
N SER A 282 5.88 -13.05 -9.49
CA SER A 282 5.41 -13.06 -10.86
C SER A 282 3.88 -13.08 -10.89
N LEU A 283 3.31 -12.33 -11.83
CA LEU A 283 1.90 -12.32 -12.17
C LEU A 283 1.77 -12.57 -13.68
N TYR A 284 1.17 -13.70 -14.03
CA TYR A 284 0.87 -14.07 -15.40
C TYR A 284 -0.64 -13.97 -15.67
N LYS A 285 -1.06 -13.08 -16.57
CA LYS A 285 -2.46 -12.81 -16.97
C LYS A 285 -2.65 -13.04 -18.47
N PRO A 286 -2.73 -14.29 -18.96
CA PRO A 286 -2.89 -14.59 -20.38
C PRO A 286 -4.25 -14.13 -20.96
N SER A 287 -5.26 -13.92 -20.12
CA SER A 287 -6.57 -13.38 -20.50
C SER A 287 -7.21 -12.66 -19.32
N SER A 288 -8.32 -11.93 -19.55
CA SER A 288 -9.11 -11.30 -18.48
C SER A 288 -9.66 -12.29 -17.45
N ASN A 289 -9.76 -13.56 -17.84
CA ASN A 289 -10.45 -14.60 -17.09
C ASN A 289 -9.48 -15.50 -16.32
N LEU A 290 -8.16 -15.39 -16.56
CA LEU A 290 -7.15 -16.28 -15.99
C LEU A 290 -5.98 -15.47 -15.48
N SER A 291 -5.61 -15.67 -14.21
CA SER A 291 -4.40 -15.10 -13.62
C SER A 291 -3.66 -16.15 -12.80
N LEU A 292 -2.34 -16.20 -12.91
CA LEU A 292 -1.45 -17.02 -12.12
C LEU A 292 -0.46 -16.10 -11.38
N ASN A 293 -0.53 -16.09 -10.05
CA ASN A 293 0.50 -15.50 -9.21
C ASN A 293 1.49 -16.59 -8.83
N PHE A 294 2.78 -16.30 -8.91
CA PHE A 294 3.85 -17.19 -8.48
C PHE A 294 4.83 -16.40 -7.61
N ASN A 295 5.12 -16.88 -6.41
CA ASN A 295 6.13 -16.29 -5.54
C ASN A 295 7.08 -17.37 -5.04
N THR A 296 8.38 -17.11 -5.13
CA THR A 296 9.42 -18.02 -4.63
C THR A 296 10.44 -17.24 -3.81
N ASN A 297 10.78 -17.75 -2.64
CA ASN A 297 11.82 -17.23 -1.77
C ASN A 297 12.79 -18.36 -1.42
N TYR A 298 14.07 -18.10 -1.58
CA TYR A 298 15.15 -18.99 -1.18
C TYR A 298 16.11 -18.23 -0.28
N LEU A 299 16.48 -18.82 0.84
CA LEU A 299 17.41 -18.27 1.82
C LEU A 299 18.44 -19.36 2.16
N LEU A 300 19.71 -18.99 2.13
CA LEU A 300 20.83 -19.86 2.47
C LEU A 300 21.79 -19.13 3.42
N TYR A 301 21.99 -19.73 4.60
CA TYR A 301 22.95 -19.31 5.62
C TYR A 301 23.88 -20.49 5.97
N PRO A 302 24.96 -20.68 5.20
CA PRO A 302 25.92 -21.78 5.34
C PRO A 302 26.56 -21.88 6.73
N TYR A 303 26.90 -20.75 7.36
CA TYR A 303 27.50 -20.75 8.71
C TYR A 303 26.64 -21.47 9.76
N SER A 304 25.32 -21.24 9.73
CA SER A 304 24.38 -21.93 10.62
C SER A 304 23.81 -23.22 9.99
N GLN A 305 24.33 -23.64 8.84
CA GLN A 305 23.81 -24.72 7.99
C GLN A 305 22.32 -24.60 7.66
N ASN A 306 21.73 -23.40 7.75
CA ASN A 306 20.29 -23.21 7.62
C ASN A 306 19.93 -22.84 6.18
N TYR A 307 18.91 -23.48 5.63
CA TYR A 307 18.28 -23.03 4.41
C TYR A 307 16.75 -23.04 4.54
N SER A 308 16.10 -22.20 3.75
CA SER A 308 14.66 -22.25 3.57
C SER A 308 14.30 -21.98 2.12
N PHE A 309 13.45 -22.82 1.56
CA PHE A 309 12.84 -22.63 0.26
C PHE A 309 11.32 -22.55 0.45
N GLN A 310 10.71 -21.48 -0.03
CA GLN A 310 9.27 -21.26 0.04
C GLN A 310 8.79 -20.91 -1.37
N SER A 311 7.83 -21.64 -1.90
CA SER A 311 7.24 -21.38 -3.21
C SER A 311 5.72 -21.43 -3.10
N SER A 312 5.04 -20.49 -3.72
CA SER A 312 3.59 -20.39 -3.75
C SER A 312 3.12 -20.10 -5.16
N ALA A 313 2.03 -20.76 -5.56
CA ALA A 313 1.36 -20.54 -6.83
C ALA A 313 -0.14 -20.36 -6.55
N GLN A 314 -0.75 -19.32 -7.09
CA GLN A 314 -2.18 -19.07 -7.01
C GLN A 314 -2.74 -18.86 -8.41
N LEU A 315 -3.53 -19.81 -8.89
CA LEU A 315 -4.26 -19.74 -10.14
C LEU A 315 -5.70 -19.32 -9.85
N SER A 316 -6.13 -18.20 -10.43
CA SER A 316 -7.52 -17.74 -10.38
C SER A 316 -8.10 -17.77 -11.78
N TYR A 317 -9.25 -18.42 -11.93
CA TYR A 317 -9.99 -18.52 -13.18
C TYR A 317 -11.44 -18.09 -12.97
N THR A 318 -11.93 -17.15 -13.76
CA THR A 318 -13.31 -16.65 -13.71
C THR A 318 -13.91 -16.61 -15.10
N LEU A 319 -14.95 -17.39 -15.33
CA LEU A 319 -15.69 -17.42 -16.58
C LEU A 319 -17.20 -17.32 -16.29
N LYS A 320 -17.80 -16.17 -16.62
CA LYS A 320 -19.23 -15.87 -16.38
C LYS A 320 -19.60 -16.13 -14.90
N SER A 321 -20.35 -17.21 -14.65
CA SER A 321 -20.83 -17.61 -13.33
C SER A 321 -19.89 -18.56 -12.59
N PHE A 322 -18.88 -19.12 -13.26
CA PHE A 322 -17.89 -20.03 -12.68
C PHE A 322 -16.67 -19.25 -12.19
N ARG A 323 -16.24 -19.52 -10.96
CA ARG A 323 -15.00 -19.01 -10.36
C ARG A 323 -14.25 -20.16 -9.72
N SER A 324 -12.97 -20.30 -10.04
CA SER A 324 -12.07 -21.26 -9.40
C SER A 324 -10.78 -20.58 -8.96
N ASN A 325 -10.29 -20.96 -7.79
CA ASN A 325 -9.03 -20.49 -7.24
C ASN A 325 -8.26 -21.68 -6.67
N VAL A 326 -7.12 -22.00 -7.29
CA VAL A 326 -6.20 -23.05 -6.84
C VAL A 326 -4.99 -22.37 -6.23
N GLN A 327 -4.73 -22.63 -4.96
CA GLN A 327 -3.51 -22.21 -4.28
C GLN A 327 -2.67 -23.44 -3.98
N ALA A 328 -1.36 -23.37 -4.22
CA ALA A 328 -0.40 -24.39 -3.84
C ALA A 328 0.79 -23.69 -3.17
N ASN A 329 1.22 -24.20 -2.03
CA ASN A 329 2.35 -23.71 -1.25
C ASN A 329 3.27 -24.87 -0.95
N TYR A 330 4.57 -24.66 -1.11
CA TYR A 330 5.61 -25.62 -0.81
C TYR A 330 6.67 -24.92 0.05
N ASN A 331 6.92 -25.42 1.25
CA ASN A 331 7.96 -24.90 2.12
C ASN A 331 8.89 -26.03 2.55
N LYS A 332 10.19 -25.82 2.35
CA LYS A 332 11.24 -26.76 2.75
C LYS A 332 12.25 -26.06 3.64
N THR A 333 12.58 -26.70 4.74
CA THR A 333 13.59 -26.28 5.72
C THR A 333 14.46 -27.48 6.08
N ASN A 334 15.47 -27.25 6.93
CA ASN A 334 16.31 -28.34 7.46
C ASN A 334 15.51 -29.44 8.18
N SER A 335 14.42 -29.09 8.86
CA SER A 335 13.67 -30.01 9.72
C SER A 335 12.39 -30.54 9.07
N GLN A 336 11.79 -29.77 8.17
CA GLN A 336 10.44 -30.04 7.68
C GLN A 336 10.28 -29.71 6.21
N ASP A 337 9.49 -30.53 5.52
CA ASP A 337 8.99 -30.31 4.17
C ASP A 337 7.46 -30.30 4.21
N THR A 338 6.83 -29.21 3.76
CA THR A 338 5.38 -29.03 3.79
C THR A 338 4.86 -28.67 2.41
N PHE A 339 3.84 -29.38 1.96
CA PHE A 339 3.09 -29.05 0.76
C PHE A 339 1.61 -28.87 1.11
N ASN A 340 1.03 -27.74 0.74
CA ASN A 340 -0.36 -27.40 1.02
C ASN A 340 -1.02 -26.95 -0.28
N THR A 341 -2.16 -27.51 -0.64
CA THR A 341 -2.97 -27.03 -1.74
C THR A 341 -4.42 -26.82 -1.32
N ASN A 342 -5.02 -25.76 -1.82
CA ASN A 342 -6.39 -25.38 -1.54
C ASN A 342 -7.08 -24.99 -2.85
N ILE A 343 -8.11 -25.74 -3.22
CA ILE A 343 -8.90 -25.54 -4.42
C ILE A 343 -10.28 -25.08 -3.98
N ASN A 344 -10.62 -23.85 -4.33
CA ASN A 344 -11.96 -23.28 -4.15
C ASN A 344 -12.61 -23.19 -5.52
N SER A 345 -13.77 -23.80 -5.71
CA SER A 345 -14.55 -23.61 -6.94
C SER A 345 -15.99 -23.28 -6.60
N SER A 346 -16.57 -22.33 -7.32
CA SER A 346 -17.96 -21.92 -7.17
C SER A 346 -18.60 -21.66 -8.52
N VAL A 347 -19.86 -22.02 -8.67
CA VAL A 347 -20.68 -21.75 -9.84
C VAL A 347 -22.01 -21.18 -9.41
N ARG A 348 -22.39 -20.03 -9.98
CA ARG A 348 -23.77 -19.53 -9.88
C ARG A 348 -24.60 -20.16 -11.00
N LEU A 349 -25.57 -20.98 -10.63
CA LEU A 349 -26.45 -21.66 -11.57
C LEU A 349 -27.58 -20.71 -12.02
N SER A 350 -28.01 -19.81 -11.13
CA SER A 350 -28.91 -18.68 -11.41
C SER A 350 -28.66 -17.55 -10.41
N ASP A 351 -29.47 -16.48 -10.42
CA ASP A 351 -29.41 -15.40 -9.43
C ASP A 351 -29.67 -15.88 -8.00
N LYS A 352 -30.38 -17.00 -7.85
CA LYS A 352 -30.76 -17.58 -6.55
C LYS A 352 -29.93 -18.80 -6.16
N PHE A 353 -29.45 -19.58 -7.13
CA PHE A 353 -28.76 -20.85 -6.86
C PHE A 353 -27.25 -20.76 -7.06
N SER A 354 -26.49 -21.30 -6.11
CA SER A 354 -25.05 -21.44 -6.20
C SER A 354 -24.56 -22.79 -5.66
N LEU A 355 -23.50 -23.30 -6.27
CA LEU A 355 -22.76 -24.47 -5.80
C LEU A 355 -21.33 -24.04 -5.51
N SER A 356 -20.81 -24.40 -4.35
CA SER A 356 -19.43 -24.15 -3.96
C SER A 356 -18.76 -25.42 -3.44
N THR A 357 -17.47 -25.53 -3.70
CA THR A 357 -16.63 -26.65 -3.31
C THR A 357 -15.31 -26.11 -2.78
N ASN A 358 -14.78 -26.76 -1.75
CA ASN A 358 -13.47 -26.48 -1.22
C ASN A 358 -12.75 -27.81 -0.95
N ILE A 359 -11.59 -27.98 -1.57
CA ILE A 359 -10.71 -29.15 -1.39
C ILE A 359 -9.38 -28.64 -0.84
N LYS A 360 -8.95 -29.19 0.28
CA LYS A 360 -7.68 -28.88 0.94
C LYS A 360 -6.87 -30.15 1.06
N TYR A 361 -5.62 -30.10 0.64
CA TYR A 361 -4.65 -31.16 0.86
C TYR A 361 -3.42 -30.59 1.54
N ASN A 362 -3.01 -31.18 2.65
CA ASN A 362 -1.80 -30.83 3.38
C ASN A 362 -0.95 -32.08 3.54
N ASN A 363 0.33 -31.98 3.22
CA ASN A 363 1.34 -32.97 3.51
C ASN A 363 2.46 -32.30 4.29
N THR A 364 2.87 -32.88 5.42
CA THR A 364 3.98 -32.40 6.24
C THR A 364 4.88 -33.58 6.57
N LEU A 365 6.11 -33.56 6.04
CA LEU A 365 7.15 -34.54 6.30
C LEU A 365 8.18 -33.95 7.26
N ASN A 366 8.39 -34.59 8.41
CA ASN A 366 9.53 -34.31 9.27
C ASN A 366 10.75 -35.06 8.74
N VAL A 367 11.78 -34.32 8.33
CA VAL A 367 12.98 -34.86 7.68
C VAL A 367 13.82 -35.68 8.67
N VAL A 368 13.82 -35.29 9.94
CA VAL A 368 14.64 -35.92 11.00
C VAL A 368 14.02 -37.25 11.44
N SER A 369 12.72 -37.27 11.75
CA SER A 369 12.03 -38.48 12.21
C SER A 369 11.52 -39.37 11.07
N ARG A 370 11.61 -38.92 9.81
CA ARG A 370 11.03 -39.58 8.62
C ARG A 370 9.55 -39.94 8.77
N SER A 371 8.81 -39.13 9.55
CA SER A 371 7.37 -39.29 9.76
C SER A 371 6.61 -38.22 8.97
N GLY A 372 5.56 -38.63 8.25
CA GLY A 372 4.71 -37.74 7.46
C GLY A 372 3.28 -37.69 7.97
N VAL A 373 2.67 -36.51 7.95
CA VAL A 373 1.24 -36.31 8.16
C VAL A 373 0.62 -35.89 6.83
N GLU A 374 -0.33 -36.67 6.36
CA GLU A 374 -1.13 -36.39 5.17
C GLU A 374 -2.58 -36.16 5.57
N ASP A 375 -3.19 -35.16 4.95
CA ASP A 375 -4.51 -34.66 5.30
C ASP A 375 -5.23 -34.15 4.05
N LEU A 376 -6.33 -34.81 3.67
CA LEU A 376 -7.19 -34.42 2.57
C LEU A 376 -8.58 -34.11 3.11
N GLN A 377 -9.09 -32.91 2.87
CA GLN A 377 -10.42 -32.46 3.27
C GLN A 377 -11.17 -31.95 2.05
N GLY A 378 -12.45 -32.30 1.95
CA GLY A 378 -13.35 -31.83 0.91
C GLY A 378 -14.66 -31.37 1.50
N ASN A 379 -15.21 -30.28 1.00
CA ASN A 379 -16.57 -29.87 1.32
C ASN A 379 -17.29 -29.34 0.08
N VAL A 380 -18.60 -29.50 0.10
CA VAL A 380 -19.53 -29.10 -0.97
C VAL A 380 -20.72 -28.42 -0.32
N LYS A 381 -21.11 -27.26 -0.84
CA LYS A 381 -22.28 -26.51 -0.40
C LYS A 381 -23.11 -26.10 -1.61
N PHE A 382 -24.36 -26.57 -1.64
CA PHE A 382 -25.39 -26.08 -2.55
C PHE A 382 -26.28 -25.09 -1.79
N GLU A 383 -26.48 -23.89 -2.33
CA GLU A 383 -27.18 -22.80 -1.65
C GLU A 383 -28.21 -22.13 -2.56
N PHE A 384 -29.38 -21.86 -2.00
CA PHE A 384 -30.45 -21.07 -2.58
C PHE A 384 -30.68 -19.83 -1.71
N ASN A 385 -30.60 -18.65 -2.30
CA ASN A 385 -30.89 -17.39 -1.63
C ASN A 385 -31.91 -16.58 -2.45
N ASP A 386 -32.97 -16.13 -1.78
CA ASP A 386 -34.03 -15.29 -2.34
C ASP A 386 -34.39 -14.19 -1.33
N GLU A 387 -35.18 -13.19 -1.71
CA GLU A 387 -35.55 -12.10 -0.81
C GLU A 387 -36.19 -12.63 0.49
N GLY A 388 -35.40 -12.59 1.57
CA GLY A 388 -35.82 -13.09 2.89
C GLY A 388 -35.83 -14.62 3.05
N GLN A 389 -35.31 -15.41 2.10
CA GLN A 389 -35.19 -16.87 2.25
C GLN A 389 -33.77 -17.35 1.95
N ASN A 390 -33.26 -18.27 2.77
CA ASN A 390 -31.97 -18.93 2.57
C ASN A 390 -32.12 -20.43 2.81
N PHE A 391 -31.64 -21.25 1.89
CA PHE A 391 -31.55 -22.69 2.03
C PHE A 391 -30.14 -23.15 1.65
N TYR A 392 -29.57 -24.09 2.40
CA TYR A 392 -28.36 -24.77 1.95
C TYR A 392 -28.33 -26.25 2.32
N ILE A 393 -27.64 -27.02 1.47
CA ILE A 393 -27.18 -28.38 1.76
C ILE A 393 -25.65 -28.33 1.80
N TYR A 394 -25.07 -28.79 2.90
CA TYR A 394 -23.63 -28.82 3.14
C TYR A 394 -23.19 -30.24 3.44
N ALA A 395 -22.07 -30.66 2.85
CA ALA A 395 -21.41 -31.90 3.22
C ALA A 395 -19.89 -31.71 3.28
N ASN A 396 -19.23 -32.37 4.22
CA ASN A 396 -17.77 -32.40 4.30
C ASN A 396 -17.24 -33.80 4.66
N GLN A 397 -16.03 -34.07 4.18
CA GLN A 397 -15.33 -35.31 4.41
C GLN A 397 -13.83 -35.06 4.59
N ARG A 398 -13.17 -35.95 5.32
CA ARG A 398 -11.72 -35.94 5.52
C ARG A 398 -11.14 -37.34 5.46
N TRP A 399 -9.93 -37.39 4.94
CA TRP A 399 -9.03 -38.52 5.06
C TRP A 399 -7.70 -38.01 5.62
N THR A 400 -7.13 -38.73 6.59
CA THR A 400 -5.79 -38.47 7.11
C THR A 400 -5.16 -39.78 7.52
N ASN A 401 -3.83 -39.86 7.48
CA ASN A 401 -3.06 -40.99 8.00
C ASN A 401 -2.82 -40.92 9.53
N THR A 402 -3.32 -39.87 10.19
CA THR A 402 -3.26 -39.68 11.64
C THR A 402 -4.67 -39.74 12.26
N ASN A 403 -4.80 -39.39 13.54
CA ASN A 403 -6.09 -39.36 14.19
C ASN A 403 -7.00 -38.30 13.54
N ASP A 404 -8.17 -38.74 13.07
CA ASP A 404 -9.17 -37.84 12.52
C ASP A 404 -10.09 -37.31 13.62
N TYR A 405 -10.02 -36.00 13.88
CA TYR A 405 -10.88 -35.26 14.81
C TYR A 405 -11.84 -34.30 14.10
N LEU A 406 -12.01 -34.41 12.78
CA LEU A 406 -12.89 -33.49 12.05
C LEU A 406 -14.36 -33.86 12.25
N LEU A 407 -15.17 -32.89 12.65
CA LEU A 407 -16.63 -32.98 12.57
C LEU A 407 -17.07 -33.14 11.11
N ARG A 408 -17.72 -34.26 10.80
CA ARG A 408 -18.31 -34.51 9.49
C ARG A 408 -19.81 -34.24 9.54
N ARG A 409 -20.29 -33.46 8.58
CA ARG A 409 -21.70 -33.10 8.33
C ARG A 409 -22.10 -33.82 7.05
N LEU A 410 -23.02 -34.78 7.12
CA LEU A 410 -23.26 -35.75 6.03
C LEU A 410 -24.75 -36.09 5.79
N PRO A 411 -25.51 -35.24 5.09
CA PRO A 411 -25.32 -33.80 4.92
C PRO A 411 -25.95 -33.01 6.08
N GLU A 412 -25.69 -31.72 6.12
CA GLU A 412 -26.43 -30.71 6.91
C GLU A 412 -27.32 -29.91 5.96
N VAL A 413 -28.58 -29.78 6.30
CA VAL A 413 -29.61 -29.05 5.58
C VAL A 413 -30.10 -27.91 6.47
N TYR A 414 -30.12 -26.70 5.93
CA TYR A 414 -30.59 -25.51 6.63
C TYR A 414 -31.62 -24.79 5.78
N TYR A 415 -32.65 -24.26 6.43
CA TYR A 415 -33.61 -23.34 5.86
C TYR A 415 -33.83 -22.18 6.82
N GLY A 416 -33.78 -20.94 6.32
CA GLY A 416 -34.05 -19.74 7.09
C GLY A 416 -34.99 -18.82 6.32
N ARG A 417 -35.96 -18.24 7.02
CA ARG A 417 -36.90 -17.27 6.46
C ARG A 417 -37.01 -16.05 7.37
N ASN A 418 -36.76 -14.89 6.79
CA ASN A 418 -37.08 -13.59 7.37
C ASN A 418 -38.56 -13.29 7.12
N PHE A 419 -39.23 -12.78 8.13
CA PHE A 419 -40.61 -12.33 8.06
C PHE A 419 -40.81 -11.17 9.04
N ASN A 420 -41.97 -10.53 8.98
CA ASN A 420 -42.33 -9.47 9.90
C ASN A 420 -43.49 -9.94 10.77
N LEU A 421 -43.30 -10.03 12.08
CA LEU A 421 -44.34 -10.42 13.03
C LEU A 421 -44.77 -9.18 13.82
N LEU A 422 -46.02 -8.73 13.64
CA LEU A 422 -46.56 -7.56 14.35
C LEU A 422 -45.69 -6.30 14.23
N GLY A 423 -45.05 -6.09 13.07
CA GLY A 423 -44.15 -4.95 12.83
C GLY A 423 -42.71 -5.14 13.33
N VAL A 424 -42.39 -6.30 13.91
CA VAL A 424 -41.04 -6.68 14.35
C VAL A 424 -40.33 -7.59 13.34
N PRO A 425 -39.16 -7.20 12.80
CA PRO A 425 -38.33 -8.08 11.99
C PRO A 425 -38.02 -9.37 12.74
N SER A 426 -38.37 -10.50 12.13
CA SER A 426 -38.29 -11.83 12.74
C SER A 426 -37.64 -12.81 11.77
N LYS A 427 -36.98 -13.84 12.31
CA LYS A 427 -36.34 -14.89 11.53
C LYS A 427 -36.68 -16.25 12.11
N MET A 428 -37.11 -17.17 11.25
CA MET A 428 -37.34 -18.57 11.59
C MET A 428 -36.30 -19.40 10.84
N GLU A 429 -35.69 -20.35 11.53
CA GLU A 429 -34.63 -21.20 10.98
C GLU A 429 -34.90 -22.66 11.36
N PHE A 430 -34.66 -23.57 10.42
CA PHE A 430 -34.67 -25.01 10.61
C PHE A 430 -33.31 -25.55 10.20
N LEU A 431 -32.76 -26.43 11.03
CA LEU A 431 -31.50 -27.12 10.78
C LEU A 431 -31.74 -28.61 10.95
N PHE A 432 -31.33 -29.41 9.98
CA PHE A 432 -31.35 -30.86 10.09
C PHE A 432 -30.07 -31.42 9.52
N GLY A 433 -29.35 -32.26 10.26
CA GLY A 433 -28.12 -32.85 9.76
C GLY A 433 -27.75 -34.14 10.44
N ASN A 434 -27.00 -34.97 9.73
CA ASN A 434 -26.29 -36.11 10.31
C ASN A 434 -24.85 -35.69 10.61
N TYR A 435 -24.42 -35.91 11.83
CA TYR A 435 -23.10 -35.50 12.30
C TYR A 435 -22.31 -36.73 12.77
N ILE A 436 -21.02 -36.74 12.43
CA ILE A 436 -20.03 -37.67 12.99
C ILE A 436 -18.96 -36.80 13.65
N GLU A 437 -18.92 -36.82 14.98
CA GLU A 437 -17.90 -36.13 15.77
C GLU A 437 -16.97 -37.17 16.38
N PRO A 438 -15.72 -37.27 15.90
CA PRO A 438 -14.72 -38.10 16.55
C PRO A 438 -14.27 -37.39 17.83
N SER A 439 -14.64 -37.94 18.99
CA SER A 439 -14.15 -37.50 20.29
C SER A 439 -13.42 -38.65 21.01
N TYR A 440 -12.50 -38.31 21.91
CA TYR A 440 -11.82 -39.29 22.74
C TYR A 440 -12.60 -39.40 24.06
N PRO A 441 -13.05 -40.59 24.50
CA PRO A 441 -12.74 -41.93 24.01
C PRO A 441 -13.74 -42.55 23.01
N PHE A 442 -14.83 -41.88 22.63
CA PHE A 442 -15.89 -42.43 21.76
C PHE A 442 -16.28 -41.50 20.61
N THR A 443 -16.54 -42.05 19.42
CA THR A 443 -17.08 -41.29 18.29
C THR A 443 -18.60 -41.19 18.38
N VAL A 444 -19.14 -39.97 18.36
CA VAL A 444 -20.58 -39.73 18.38
C VAL A 444 -21.09 -39.61 16.93
N LYS A 445 -22.02 -40.48 16.56
CA LYS A 445 -22.66 -40.49 15.23
C LYS A 445 -24.17 -40.48 15.40
N THR A 446 -24.80 -39.33 15.17
CA THR A 446 -26.25 -39.19 15.28
C THR A 446 -26.77 -38.03 14.44
N TRP A 447 -28.09 -37.95 14.29
CA TRP A 447 -28.75 -36.81 13.66
C TRP A 447 -29.06 -35.73 14.69
N LYS A 448 -29.12 -34.47 14.24
CA LYS A 448 -29.60 -33.33 15.01
C LYS A 448 -30.64 -32.58 14.19
N MET A 449 -31.72 -32.17 14.86
CA MET A 449 -32.75 -31.30 14.32
C MET A 449 -32.89 -30.07 15.22
N GLY A 450 -32.81 -28.88 14.64
CA GLY A 450 -32.92 -27.61 15.34
C GLY A 450 -34.01 -26.73 14.74
N TYR A 451 -34.75 -26.06 15.61
CA TYR A 451 -35.68 -24.99 15.29
C TYR A 451 -35.26 -23.72 16.03
N TYR A 452 -35.08 -22.62 15.31
CA TYR A 452 -34.68 -21.34 15.87
C TYR A 452 -35.65 -20.25 15.47
N LEU A 453 -36.03 -19.43 16.45
CA LEU A 453 -36.90 -18.29 16.26
C LEU A 453 -36.24 -17.06 16.87
N THR A 454 -35.96 -16.07 16.03
CA THR A 454 -35.35 -14.80 16.43
C THR A 454 -36.34 -13.66 16.19
N PHE A 455 -36.44 -12.77 17.17
CA PHE A 455 -37.18 -11.52 17.13
C PHE A 455 -36.20 -10.36 17.33
N SER A 456 -36.21 -9.41 16.40
CA SER A 456 -35.26 -8.31 16.36
C SER A 456 -35.92 -6.93 16.45
N PRO A 457 -36.63 -6.59 17.54
CA PRO A 457 -37.30 -5.29 17.64
C PRO A 457 -36.28 -4.15 17.69
N LYS A 458 -36.61 -3.09 16.95
CA LYS A 458 -35.84 -1.84 16.92
C LYS A 458 -36.72 -0.73 17.43
N ILE A 459 -36.26 -0.06 18.49
CA ILE A 459 -36.95 1.09 19.08
C ILE A 459 -36.03 2.29 18.92
N SER A 460 -36.47 3.28 18.16
CA SER A 460 -35.76 4.56 17.98
C SER A 460 -36.52 5.64 18.73
N LEU A 461 -35.88 6.22 19.75
CA LEU A 461 -36.36 7.40 20.48
C LEU A 461 -35.44 8.60 20.14
N SER A 462 -35.88 9.82 20.39
CA SER A 462 -35.12 11.04 20.06
C SER A 462 -33.74 11.12 20.72
N PHE A 463 -33.55 10.46 21.87
CA PHE A 463 -32.31 10.45 22.65
C PHE A 463 -31.69 9.06 22.81
N MET A 464 -32.31 8.00 22.28
CA MET A 464 -31.89 6.61 22.51
C MET A 464 -32.31 5.68 21.37
N ASN A 465 -31.38 4.86 20.88
CA ASN A 465 -31.67 3.80 19.92
C ASN A 465 -31.43 2.44 20.57
N VAL A 466 -32.48 1.64 20.69
CA VAL A 466 -32.45 0.30 21.27
C VAL A 466 -32.60 -0.74 20.16
N ASN A 467 -31.59 -1.59 20.02
CA ASN A 467 -31.64 -2.78 19.20
C ASN A 467 -31.67 -4.00 20.12
N ALA A 468 -32.73 -4.79 20.01
CA ALA A 468 -32.87 -6.04 20.74
C ALA A 468 -32.86 -7.20 19.74
N ASN A 469 -32.16 -8.29 20.08
CA ASN A 469 -32.21 -9.56 19.39
C ASN A 469 -32.51 -10.64 20.42
N MET A 470 -33.75 -11.10 20.45
CA MET A 470 -34.22 -12.12 21.37
C MET A 470 -34.55 -13.38 20.59
N GLY A 471 -34.39 -14.54 21.18
CA GLY A 471 -34.78 -15.75 20.48
C GLY A 471 -34.83 -17.00 21.32
N TYR A 472 -35.40 -18.01 20.70
CA TYR A 472 -35.57 -19.34 21.21
C TYR A 472 -34.93 -20.33 20.26
N LYS A 473 -34.14 -21.25 20.81
CA LYS A 473 -33.58 -22.39 20.09
C LYS A 473 -34.12 -23.65 20.72
N GLN A 474 -34.66 -24.56 19.91
CA GLN A 474 -34.97 -25.93 20.31
C GLN A 474 -34.13 -26.87 19.47
N GLU A 475 -33.45 -27.81 20.10
CA GLU A 475 -32.62 -28.80 19.44
C GLU A 475 -32.96 -30.20 19.96
N PHE A 476 -33.00 -31.16 19.04
CA PHE A 476 -33.29 -32.57 19.27
C PHE A 476 -32.17 -33.41 18.66
N TYR A 477 -31.81 -34.49 19.33
CA TYR A 477 -30.75 -35.39 18.91
C TYR A 477 -31.28 -36.81 18.76
N GLY A 478 -30.69 -37.59 17.85
CA GLY A 478 -31.05 -39.00 17.68
C GLY A 478 -30.68 -39.91 18.86
N THR A 479 -29.90 -39.40 19.82
CA THR A 479 -29.63 -40.03 21.13
C THR A 479 -30.80 -39.89 22.11
N GLN A 480 -31.91 -39.27 21.69
CA GLN A 480 -33.08 -38.92 22.50
C GLN A 480 -32.87 -37.74 23.45
N ASP A 481 -31.69 -37.12 23.46
CA ASP A 481 -31.47 -35.85 24.16
C ASP A 481 -32.24 -34.72 23.47
N ALA A 482 -32.67 -33.73 24.24
CA ALA A 482 -33.28 -32.52 23.72
C ALA A 482 -32.90 -31.33 24.60
N ARG A 483 -32.67 -30.16 24.00
CA ARG A 483 -32.40 -28.95 24.77
C ARG A 483 -33.04 -27.73 24.15
N TYR A 484 -33.24 -26.71 24.98
CA TYR A 484 -33.64 -25.40 24.51
C TYR A 484 -32.74 -24.31 25.06
N ILE A 485 -32.57 -23.23 24.30
CA ILE A 485 -31.79 -22.05 24.67
C ILE A 485 -32.66 -20.82 24.48
N LEU A 486 -32.78 -20.01 25.54
CA LEU A 486 -33.32 -18.67 25.46
C LEU A 486 -32.16 -17.68 25.43
N TYR A 487 -32.16 -16.75 24.47
CA TYR A 487 -31.13 -15.72 24.41
C TYR A 487 -31.74 -14.34 24.16
N ALA A 488 -31.05 -13.31 24.65
CA ALA A 488 -31.38 -11.93 24.42
C ALA A 488 -30.11 -11.08 24.40
N ASN A 489 -29.88 -10.40 23.28
CA ASN A 489 -28.84 -9.39 23.13
C ASN A 489 -29.53 -8.03 23.00
N LEU A 490 -29.46 -7.22 24.04
CA LEU A 490 -30.02 -5.88 24.09
C LEU A 490 -28.87 -4.90 23.99
N SER A 491 -28.92 -3.98 23.02
CA SER A 491 -27.94 -2.91 22.88
C SER A 491 -28.67 -1.59 22.75
N SER A 492 -28.22 -0.59 23.49
CA SER A 492 -28.79 0.74 23.49
C SER A 492 -27.67 1.75 23.39
N ASN A 493 -27.78 2.68 22.44
CA ASN A 493 -26.92 3.86 22.37
C ASN A 493 -27.75 5.07 22.76
N TYR A 494 -27.29 5.83 23.74
CA TYR A 494 -27.98 7.02 24.23
C TYR A 494 -27.15 8.28 23.97
N LYS A 495 -27.83 9.37 23.66
CA LYS A 495 -27.28 10.72 23.51
C LYS A 495 -28.19 11.69 24.26
N ILE A 496 -27.86 11.90 25.53
CA ILE A 496 -28.65 12.75 26.44
C ILE A 496 -28.44 14.23 26.10
N SER A 497 -27.21 14.61 25.72
CA SER A 497 -26.88 15.96 25.29
C SER A 497 -25.72 15.95 24.27
N SER A 498 -25.26 17.12 23.85
CA SER A 498 -24.05 17.26 23.03
C SER A 498 -22.77 16.83 23.74
N ILE A 499 -22.82 16.72 25.08
CA ILE A 499 -21.67 16.42 25.95
C ILE A 499 -21.84 15.12 26.75
N VAL A 500 -22.99 14.46 26.72
CA VAL A 500 -23.19 13.17 27.40
C VAL A 500 -23.80 12.18 26.42
N SER A 501 -23.04 11.13 26.14
CA SER A 501 -23.47 10.01 25.30
C SER A 501 -22.91 8.70 25.85
N GLY A 502 -23.37 7.58 25.36
CA GLY A 502 -22.84 6.29 25.79
C GLY A 502 -23.66 5.15 25.24
N GLY A 503 -23.45 3.98 25.82
CA GLY A 503 -24.16 2.79 25.43
C GLY A 503 -24.24 1.76 26.53
N ILE A 504 -25.31 0.99 26.49
CA ILE A 504 -25.59 -0.13 27.38
C ILE A 504 -25.73 -1.36 26.50
N SER A 505 -25.05 -2.44 26.84
CA SER A 505 -25.23 -3.73 26.18
C SER A 505 -25.44 -4.82 27.21
N TYR A 506 -26.47 -5.63 27.03
CA TYR A 506 -26.82 -6.75 27.89
C TYR A 506 -26.94 -8.00 27.04
N ASN A 507 -26.11 -9.00 27.34
CA ASN A 507 -26.09 -10.28 26.66
C ASN A 507 -26.50 -11.36 27.65
N PHE A 508 -27.62 -12.01 27.35
CA PHE A 508 -28.20 -13.07 28.14
C PHE A 508 -28.35 -14.32 27.29
N GLN A 509 -27.95 -15.46 27.86
CA GLN A 509 -28.16 -16.78 27.31
C GLN A 509 -28.44 -17.73 28.47
N TRP A 510 -29.57 -18.42 28.41
CA TRP A 510 -29.95 -19.43 29.37
C TRP A 510 -30.19 -20.76 28.68
N LEU A 511 -29.46 -21.75 29.14
CA LEU A 511 -29.57 -23.14 28.74
C LEU A 511 -30.65 -23.81 29.61
N GLY A 512 -31.72 -24.26 28.96
CA GLY A 512 -32.78 -25.04 29.57
C GLY A 512 -32.33 -26.44 29.98
N ARG A 513 -33.13 -27.10 30.80
CA ARG A 513 -32.96 -28.52 31.14
C ARG A 513 -33.48 -29.40 30.00
N ASP A 514 -32.93 -30.59 29.89
CA ASP A 514 -33.42 -31.64 29.00
C ASP A 514 -34.86 -32.02 29.36
N ILE A 515 -35.72 -32.12 28.35
CA ILE A 515 -37.16 -32.30 28.52
C ILE A 515 -37.50 -33.73 28.99
N ILE A 516 -36.62 -34.70 28.70
CA ILE A 516 -36.79 -36.12 28.98
C ILE A 516 -36.07 -36.52 30.27
N THR A 517 -34.83 -36.06 30.48
CA THR A 517 -33.99 -36.47 31.61
C THR A 517 -33.99 -35.47 32.78
N GLY A 518 -34.34 -34.20 32.54
CA GLY A 518 -34.34 -33.16 33.58
C GLY A 518 -32.96 -32.61 33.96
N ASP A 519 -31.89 -33.15 33.37
CA ASP A 519 -30.51 -32.66 33.52
C ASP A 519 -30.29 -31.36 32.74
N LEU A 520 -29.23 -30.60 33.05
CA LEU A 520 -28.90 -29.38 32.27
C LEU A 520 -28.69 -29.80 30.79
N GLY A 521 -29.40 -29.16 29.85
CA GLY A 521 -29.58 -29.62 28.47
C GLY A 521 -28.30 -30.10 27.82
N ASN A 522 -28.14 -31.43 27.80
CA ASN A 522 -26.95 -32.08 27.27
C ASN A 522 -26.98 -32.01 25.74
N SER A 523 -25.82 -31.78 25.14
CA SER A 523 -25.60 -32.15 23.74
C SER A 523 -24.75 -33.40 23.73
N PRO A 524 -25.07 -34.41 22.90
CA PRO A 524 -24.16 -35.51 22.66
C PRO A 524 -22.89 -35.05 21.91
N PHE A 525 -22.89 -33.83 21.37
CA PHE A 525 -21.77 -33.25 20.64
C PHE A 525 -21.03 -32.17 21.42
N TYR A 526 -19.72 -32.09 21.19
CA TYR A 526 -18.87 -31.00 21.68
C TYR A 526 -18.98 -29.74 20.82
N PHE A 527 -19.15 -29.87 19.49
CA PHE A 527 -19.13 -28.74 18.56
C PHE A 527 -20.23 -27.71 18.78
N ASP A 528 -21.33 -28.10 19.43
CA ASP A 528 -22.46 -27.23 19.73
C ASP A 528 -22.69 -27.10 21.25
N TYR A 529 -21.70 -27.42 22.07
CA TYR A 529 -21.79 -27.18 23.50
C TYR A 529 -22.04 -25.69 23.79
N ALA A 530 -22.98 -25.40 24.69
CA ALA A 530 -23.40 -24.04 25.02
C ALA A 530 -23.35 -23.82 26.54
N SER A 531 -22.99 -22.61 26.96
CA SER A 531 -22.99 -22.21 28.36
C SER A 531 -24.00 -21.09 28.61
N ASN A 532 -24.35 -20.87 29.87
CA ASN A 532 -25.08 -19.68 30.25
C ASN A 532 -24.19 -18.44 30.02
N LEU A 533 -24.80 -17.33 29.61
CA LEU A 533 -24.18 -16.00 29.52
C LEU A 533 -25.08 -15.01 30.24
N ASN A 534 -24.50 -14.11 31.02
CA ASN A 534 -25.24 -13.02 31.63
C ASN A 534 -24.28 -11.86 31.91
N ASN A 535 -24.11 -11.00 30.90
CA ASN A 535 -23.13 -9.93 30.92
C ASN A 535 -23.81 -8.58 30.64
N LEU A 536 -23.57 -7.59 31.49
CA LEU A 536 -23.95 -6.20 31.26
C LEU A 536 -22.70 -5.36 31.07
N SER A 537 -22.59 -4.67 29.94
CA SER A 537 -21.52 -3.70 29.68
C SER A 537 -22.09 -2.30 29.57
N LEU A 538 -21.45 -1.35 30.24
CA LEU A 538 -21.80 0.04 30.29
C LEU A 538 -20.66 0.87 29.70
N SER A 539 -21.01 1.85 28.89
CA SER A 539 -20.09 2.85 28.37
C SER A 539 -20.70 4.24 28.55
N LEU A 540 -19.88 5.17 29.03
CA LEU A 540 -20.24 6.57 29.24
C LEU A 540 -19.15 7.45 28.62
N ASN A 541 -19.56 8.36 27.75
CA ASN A 541 -18.72 9.34 27.08
C ASN A 541 -19.18 10.74 27.50
N LEU A 542 -18.29 11.48 28.13
CA LEU A 542 -18.48 12.85 28.57
C LEU A 542 -17.65 13.80 27.70
N GLY A 543 -18.21 14.95 27.36
CA GLY A 543 -17.57 16.01 26.57
C GLY A 543 -17.84 15.92 25.06
N THR A 544 -17.06 16.69 24.30
CA THR A 544 -17.19 16.88 22.85
C THR A 544 -16.26 15.93 22.08
N PRO A 545 -16.27 15.90 20.74
CA PRO A 545 -15.25 15.19 19.96
C PRO A 545 -13.82 15.69 20.19
N ASP A 546 -13.65 16.93 20.67
CA ASP A 546 -12.34 17.53 20.93
C ASP A 546 -11.88 17.33 22.37
N VAL A 547 -12.80 17.34 23.34
CA VAL A 547 -12.48 17.03 24.74
C VAL A 547 -13.42 15.92 25.19
N ARG A 548 -12.92 14.69 25.28
CA ARG A 548 -13.72 13.51 25.61
C ARG A 548 -13.11 12.74 26.77
N LEU A 549 -13.96 12.33 27.70
CA LEU A 549 -13.64 11.37 28.74
C LEU A 549 -14.59 10.18 28.61
N SER A 550 -14.04 8.98 28.46
CA SER A 550 -14.77 7.75 28.17
C SER A 550 -14.50 6.73 29.28
N PHE A 551 -15.57 6.21 29.86
CA PHE A 551 -15.58 5.17 30.88
C PHE A 551 -16.25 3.93 30.31
N GLN A 552 -15.67 2.76 30.55
CA GLN A 552 -16.25 1.49 30.13
C GLN A 552 -16.03 0.43 31.19
N GLU A 553 -17.10 -0.33 31.49
CA GLU A 553 -17.10 -1.40 32.47
C GLU A 553 -18.04 -2.51 32.03
N SER A 554 -17.78 -3.73 32.47
CA SER A 554 -18.67 -4.87 32.25
C SER A 554 -18.74 -5.76 33.48
N CYS A 555 -19.94 -6.27 33.77
CA CYS A 555 -20.22 -7.17 34.87
C CYS A 555 -20.71 -8.50 34.31
N ASN A 556 -20.08 -9.59 34.75
CA ASN A 556 -20.54 -10.96 34.50
C ASN A 556 -21.29 -11.46 35.73
N PHE A 557 -22.61 -11.61 35.60
CA PHE A 557 -23.49 -12.02 36.69
C PHE A 557 -23.39 -13.52 37.03
N ILE A 558 -22.82 -14.34 36.15
CA ILE A 558 -22.63 -15.78 36.41
C ILE A 558 -21.45 -15.99 37.35
N THR A 559 -20.29 -15.45 36.99
CA THR A 559 -19.07 -15.51 37.82
C THR A 559 -19.07 -14.49 38.94
N ARG A 560 -20.06 -13.57 38.97
CA ARG A 560 -20.14 -12.43 39.88
C ARG A 560 -18.86 -11.58 39.85
N SER A 561 -18.28 -11.43 38.66
CA SER A 561 -17.00 -10.74 38.47
C SER A 561 -17.18 -9.47 37.65
N LEU A 562 -16.52 -8.41 38.10
CA LEU A 562 -16.47 -7.10 37.44
C LEU A 562 -15.19 -6.98 36.61
N SER A 563 -15.28 -6.45 35.40
CA SER A 563 -14.10 -6.09 34.61
C SER A 563 -13.41 -4.86 35.22
N PRO A 564 -12.11 -4.64 34.97
CA PRO A 564 -11.50 -3.36 35.27
C PRO A 564 -12.27 -2.22 34.59
N LEU A 565 -12.46 -1.11 35.30
CA LEU A 565 -13.04 0.11 34.75
C LEU A 565 -12.02 0.75 33.83
N SER A 566 -12.28 0.71 32.52
CA SER A 566 -11.45 1.38 31.52
C SER A 566 -11.77 2.88 31.50
N ILE A 567 -10.72 3.70 31.58
CA ILE A 567 -10.81 5.16 31.60
C ILE A 567 -9.92 5.68 30.47
N SER A 568 -10.50 6.46 29.57
CA SER A 568 -9.75 7.08 28.47
C SER A 568 -10.14 8.54 28.28
N GLY A 569 -9.14 9.41 28.19
CA GLY A 569 -9.28 10.84 27.91
C GLY A 569 -8.68 11.20 26.56
N LEU A 570 -9.32 12.11 25.85
CA LEU A 570 -8.84 12.76 24.62
C LEU A 570 -9.02 14.26 24.78
N ILE A 571 -7.96 15.02 24.52
CA ILE A 571 -8.01 16.48 24.39
C ILE A 571 -7.36 16.83 23.07
N ARG A 572 -8.08 17.56 22.22
CA ARG A 572 -7.65 18.05 20.92
C ARG A 572 -7.95 19.54 20.84
N SER A 573 -6.98 20.29 20.34
CA SER A 573 -7.15 21.72 20.04
C SER A 573 -6.70 21.99 18.61
N GLY A 574 -7.69 22.20 17.73
CA GLY A 574 -7.48 22.32 16.29
C GLY A 574 -6.74 21.12 15.68
N ASN A 575 -5.88 21.41 14.69
CA ASN A 575 -5.02 20.41 14.04
C ASN A 575 -3.62 20.33 14.67
N ASN A 576 -3.33 21.17 15.66
CA ASN A 576 -1.98 21.38 16.17
C ASN A 576 -1.71 20.57 17.44
N PHE A 577 -2.72 20.31 18.28
CA PHE A 577 -2.52 19.62 19.56
C PHE A 577 -3.48 18.47 19.73
N VAL A 578 -2.95 17.30 20.09
CA VAL A 578 -3.71 16.12 20.49
C VAL A 578 -3.02 15.49 21.70
N LEU A 579 -3.78 15.15 22.73
CA LEU A 579 -3.34 14.45 23.92
C LEU A 579 -4.36 13.35 24.23
N THR A 580 -3.89 12.14 24.47
CA THR A 580 -4.71 11.03 24.95
C THR A 580 -4.10 10.39 26.19
N ALA A 581 -4.93 10.11 27.17
CA ALA A 581 -4.58 9.37 28.38
C ALA A 581 -5.46 8.13 28.49
N ARG A 582 -4.92 6.98 28.88
CA ARG A 582 -5.67 5.74 29.07
C ARG A 582 -5.16 5.02 30.31
N THR A 583 -6.08 4.45 31.08
CA THR A 583 -5.77 3.59 32.23
C THR A 583 -6.96 2.68 32.50
N SER A 584 -6.80 1.72 33.41
CA SER A 584 -7.93 0.95 33.92
C SER A 584 -7.78 0.70 35.41
N TYR A 585 -8.90 0.70 36.14
CA TYR A 585 -8.93 0.44 37.57
C TYR A 585 -9.54 -0.93 37.86
N ASN A 586 -8.79 -1.80 38.54
CA ASN A 586 -9.25 -3.14 38.87
C ASN A 586 -9.79 -3.17 40.30
N PHE A 587 -11.12 -3.22 40.43
CA PHE A 587 -11.82 -3.25 41.72
C PHE A 587 -11.46 -4.45 42.60
N ASN A 588 -11.14 -5.61 42.02
CA ASN A 588 -10.79 -6.81 42.79
C ASN A 588 -9.43 -6.66 43.49
N THR A 589 -8.47 -6.06 42.78
CA THR A 589 -7.12 -5.83 43.32
C THR A 589 -6.94 -4.48 43.99
N GLN A 590 -7.93 -3.58 43.84
CA GLN A 590 -7.88 -2.17 44.26
C GLN A 590 -6.65 -1.42 43.72
N LYS A 591 -6.21 -1.78 42.50
CA LYS A 591 -5.02 -1.22 41.84
C LYS A 591 -5.39 -0.55 40.52
N LEU A 592 -4.70 0.52 40.23
CA LEU A 592 -4.75 1.20 38.94
C LEU A 592 -3.69 0.60 38.02
N ASN A 593 -4.07 0.18 36.82
CA ASN A 593 -3.12 -0.25 35.80
C ASN A 593 -2.28 0.94 35.31
N PRO A 594 -1.09 0.69 34.74
CA PRO A 594 -0.22 1.75 34.25
C PRO A 594 -0.97 2.76 33.36
N ILE A 595 -0.72 4.04 33.61
CA ILE A 595 -1.30 5.14 32.84
C ILE A 595 -0.48 5.27 31.55
N PHE A 596 -1.16 5.10 30.42
CA PHE A 596 -0.61 5.39 29.11
C PHE A 596 -0.99 6.81 28.70
N LEU A 597 0.01 7.66 28.48
CA LEU A 597 -0.17 9.05 28.06
C LEU A 597 0.58 9.28 26.77
N GLN A 598 -0.06 9.89 25.78
CA GLN A 598 0.60 10.24 24.52
C GLN A 598 0.04 11.55 23.96
N GLY A 599 0.86 12.30 23.23
CA GLY A 599 0.40 13.50 22.56
C GLY A 599 1.32 13.99 21.45
N THR A 600 0.78 14.89 20.64
CA THR A 600 1.47 15.56 19.55
C THR A 600 1.17 17.05 19.56
N LEU A 601 2.19 17.87 19.32
CA LEU A 601 2.12 19.31 19.15
C LEU A 601 2.79 19.69 17.82
N ASN A 602 2.02 20.24 16.88
CA ASN A 602 2.47 20.53 15.52
C ASN A 602 2.27 22.02 15.21
N TYR A 603 3.39 22.73 15.02
CA TYR A 603 3.50 24.07 14.48
C TYR A 603 4.36 24.05 13.21
N PRO A 604 4.29 25.07 12.34
CA PRO A 604 5.09 25.13 11.12
C PRO A 604 6.62 25.01 11.34
N TRP A 605 7.12 25.51 12.48
CA TRP A 605 8.54 25.53 12.86
C TRP A 605 8.93 24.43 13.86
N LEU A 606 7.96 23.74 14.47
CA LEU A 606 8.19 22.77 15.54
C LEU A 606 7.14 21.66 15.52
N SER A 607 7.57 20.40 15.52
CA SER A 607 6.70 19.25 15.76
C SER A 607 7.25 18.44 16.93
N ILE A 608 6.44 18.23 17.95
CA ILE A 608 6.74 17.42 19.13
C ILE A 608 5.75 16.26 19.18
N GLY A 609 6.26 15.06 19.40
CA GLY A 609 5.49 13.90 19.81
C GLY A 609 6.06 13.36 21.12
N PHE A 610 5.19 12.93 22.02
CA PHE A 610 5.59 12.29 23.28
C PHE A 610 4.67 11.12 23.61
N GLY A 611 5.21 10.10 24.24
CA GLY A 611 4.48 8.93 24.74
C GLY A 611 5.08 8.51 26.07
N SER A 612 4.27 7.98 26.98
CA SER A 612 4.76 7.44 28.24
C SER A 612 3.83 6.38 28.79
N LEU A 613 4.41 5.42 29.49
CA LEU A 613 3.73 4.40 30.25
C LEU A 613 4.20 4.51 31.70
N TYR A 614 3.32 4.91 32.61
CA TYR A 614 3.65 5.17 34.01
C TYR A 614 2.94 4.20 34.94
N ASP A 615 3.68 3.41 35.70
CA ASP A 615 3.11 2.51 36.69
C ASP A 615 2.87 3.26 38.00
N VAL A 616 1.60 3.53 38.29
CA VAL A 616 1.19 4.28 39.48
C VAL A 616 1.48 3.50 40.77
N ASN A 617 1.48 2.17 40.72
CA ASN A 617 1.70 1.35 41.92
C ASN A 617 3.19 1.29 42.29
N LEU A 618 4.07 1.33 41.29
CA LEU A 618 5.52 1.31 41.49
C LEU A 618 6.14 2.72 41.56
N GLY A 619 5.41 3.75 41.14
CA GLY A 619 5.90 5.13 41.10
C GLY A 619 6.97 5.38 40.04
N VAL A 620 7.02 4.57 38.99
CA VAL A 620 8.06 4.62 37.95
C VAL A 620 7.48 4.64 36.54
N PHE A 621 8.17 5.33 35.62
CA PHE A 621 7.92 5.15 34.21
C PHE A 621 8.41 3.76 33.78
N GLN A 622 7.60 3.05 33.00
CA GLN A 622 8.00 1.81 32.33
C GLN A 622 8.59 2.10 30.95
N ARG A 623 8.14 3.20 30.32
CA ARG A 623 8.65 3.68 29.02
C ARG A 623 8.34 5.15 28.82
N VAL A 624 9.24 5.88 28.17
CA VAL A 624 9.02 7.27 27.71
C VAL A 624 9.53 7.41 26.28
N ASP A 625 8.69 7.83 25.35
CA ASP A 625 8.99 8.07 23.95
C ASP A 625 8.95 9.57 23.66
N TYR A 626 9.86 10.06 22.82
CA TYR A 626 9.89 11.45 22.38
C TYR A 626 10.34 11.59 20.93
N ARG A 627 9.78 12.59 20.27
CA ARG A 627 10.16 13.04 18.93
C ARG A 627 10.06 14.55 18.92
N VAL A 628 11.15 15.23 18.60
CA VAL A 628 11.20 16.70 18.44
C VAL A 628 11.79 16.99 17.08
N ILE A 629 11.07 17.72 16.26
CA ILE A 629 11.50 18.16 14.93
C ILE A 629 11.42 19.67 14.90
N LEU A 630 12.57 20.32 14.79
CA LEU A 630 12.71 21.75 14.57
C LEU A 630 12.89 21.98 13.07
N LYS A 631 11.98 22.73 12.46
CA LYS A 631 12.06 23.14 11.06
C LYS A 631 12.60 24.56 11.01
N ILE A 632 13.84 24.69 10.54
CA ILE A 632 14.47 25.99 10.34
C ILE A 632 14.09 26.45 8.93
N THR A 633 13.19 27.43 8.87
CA THR A 633 12.72 28.03 7.61
C THR A 633 13.52 29.30 7.32
N GLY A 634 14.00 29.46 6.09
CA GLY A 634 14.79 30.61 5.64
C GLY A 634 15.42 30.32 4.28
N ASP A 635 16.45 31.07 3.92
CA ASP A 635 17.27 30.74 2.74
C ASP A 635 18.02 29.43 2.95
N TRP A 636 18.39 28.76 1.86
CA TRP A 636 19.11 27.48 1.88
C TRP A 636 20.39 27.50 2.74
N HIS A 637 21.01 28.67 2.97
CA HIS A 637 22.13 28.82 3.88
C HIS A 637 21.84 28.32 5.31
N TYR A 638 20.58 28.42 5.75
CA TYR A 638 20.12 28.07 7.10
C TYR A 638 18.97 27.06 7.10
N ALA A 639 18.31 26.83 5.96
CA ALA A 639 17.14 25.97 5.86
C ALA A 639 17.48 24.49 6.11
N GLY A 640 16.67 23.85 6.94
CA GLY A 640 16.89 22.46 7.32
C GLY A 640 15.98 21.98 8.43
N ASN A 641 16.12 20.70 8.78
CA ASN A 641 15.42 20.09 9.90
C ASN A 641 16.42 19.54 10.90
N ILE A 642 16.17 19.77 12.18
CA ILE A 642 16.86 19.09 13.27
C ILE A 642 15.84 18.20 13.95
N SER A 643 16.06 16.89 13.94
CA SER A 643 15.16 15.91 14.51
C SER A 643 15.86 15.13 15.61
N LEU A 644 15.30 15.15 16.82
CA LEU A 644 15.71 14.32 17.94
C LEU A 644 14.59 13.32 18.21
N THR A 645 14.88 12.02 18.07
CA THR A 645 13.87 10.96 18.24
C THR A 645 14.44 9.85 19.11
N GLY A 646 13.64 9.33 20.02
CA GLY A 646 14.08 8.23 20.86
C GLY A 646 13.04 7.76 21.87
N TYR A 647 13.45 6.79 22.68
CA TYR A 647 12.70 6.30 23.81
C TYR A 647 13.64 5.84 24.94
N TYR A 648 13.12 5.84 26.16
CA TYR A 648 13.79 5.42 27.38
C TYR A 648 13.01 4.28 28.03
N LEU A 649 13.71 3.21 28.42
CA LEU A 649 13.17 2.04 29.12
C LEU A 649 13.82 1.94 30.52
N PRO A 650 13.18 2.51 31.56
CA PRO A 650 13.73 2.49 32.92
C PRO A 650 14.00 1.09 33.47
N SER A 651 13.22 0.08 33.07
CA SER A 651 13.39 -1.32 33.49
C SER A 651 14.75 -1.92 33.09
N THR A 652 15.36 -1.40 32.03
CA THR A 652 16.66 -1.87 31.52
C THR A 652 17.75 -0.80 31.64
N GLY A 653 17.38 0.42 32.03
CA GLY A 653 18.26 1.61 31.94
C GLY A 653 18.61 2.01 30.50
N ASN A 654 18.05 1.35 29.49
CA ASN A 654 18.40 1.60 28.10
C ASN A 654 17.68 2.82 27.55
N THR A 655 18.44 3.73 26.93
CA THR A 655 17.92 4.87 26.17
C THR A 655 18.31 4.68 24.72
N LEU A 656 17.34 4.59 23.81
CA LEU A 656 17.60 4.57 22.38
C LEU A 656 17.20 5.89 21.75
N TYR A 657 18.15 6.61 21.17
CA TYR A 657 17.86 7.91 20.56
C TYR A 657 18.83 8.28 19.46
N SER A 658 18.35 9.12 18.55
CA SER A 658 19.10 9.61 17.41
C SER A 658 18.88 11.08 17.17
N LEU A 659 19.93 11.76 16.75
CA LEU A 659 19.89 13.12 16.22
C LEU A 659 20.05 13.06 14.71
N SER A 660 19.12 13.65 13.97
CA SER A 660 19.17 13.81 12.52
C SER A 660 19.24 15.30 12.18
N ILE A 661 20.13 15.66 11.28
CA ILE A 661 20.27 17.00 10.72
C ILE A 661 20.09 16.86 9.22
N ASP A 662 19.01 17.44 8.70
CA ASP A 662 18.75 17.60 7.28
C ASP A 662 19.08 19.04 6.90
N LYS A 663 19.98 19.25 5.95
CA LYS A 663 20.40 20.58 5.49
C LYS A 663 20.15 20.75 4.00
N ASP A 664 19.47 21.83 3.65
CA ASP A 664 19.33 22.27 2.27
C ASP A 664 20.65 22.90 1.80
N LEU A 665 21.23 22.39 0.72
CA LEU A 665 22.44 22.90 0.08
C LEU A 665 22.14 23.44 -1.33
N HIS A 666 20.97 24.06 -1.50
CA HIS A 666 20.45 24.60 -2.76
C HIS A 666 20.08 23.52 -3.79
N CYS A 667 21.05 22.70 -4.23
CA CYS A 667 20.84 21.61 -5.19
C CYS A 667 20.85 20.22 -4.56
N PHE A 668 21.44 20.11 -3.37
CA PHE A 668 21.52 18.86 -2.63
C PHE A 668 20.76 18.97 -1.32
N ASN A 669 20.24 17.85 -0.83
CA ASN A 669 19.86 17.67 0.54
C ASN A 669 20.92 16.79 1.22
N LEU A 670 21.52 17.31 2.28
CA LEU A 670 22.50 16.60 3.08
C LEU A 670 21.81 16.14 4.35
N LYS A 671 21.85 14.84 4.61
CA LYS A 671 21.29 14.26 5.83
C LYS A 671 22.38 13.54 6.61
N PHE A 672 22.57 13.99 7.83
CA PHE A 672 23.44 13.36 8.82
C PHE A 672 22.57 12.80 9.95
N ILE A 673 22.81 11.55 10.33
CA ILE A 673 22.13 10.92 11.46
C ILE A 673 23.17 10.33 12.40
N TYR A 674 23.05 10.61 13.69
CA TYR A 674 23.85 10.00 14.75
C TYR A 674 22.94 9.23 15.71
N TYR A 675 23.24 7.94 15.90
CA TYR A 675 22.58 7.07 16.86
C TYR A 675 23.50 6.92 18.07
N PHE A 676 23.10 7.54 19.18
CA PHE A 676 23.89 7.56 20.40
C PHE A 676 24.15 6.18 21.03
N PRO A 677 23.17 5.25 21.09
CA PRO A 677 23.35 3.96 21.79
C PRO A 677 24.38 3.05 21.12
N SER A 678 24.33 3.01 19.79
CA SER A 678 25.25 2.22 18.95
C SER A 678 26.51 2.99 18.57
N GLN A 679 26.62 4.26 18.97
CA GLN A 679 27.68 5.19 18.54
C GLN A 679 27.85 5.18 17.01
N SER A 680 26.74 5.05 16.28
CA SER A 680 26.74 4.90 14.83
C SER A 680 26.33 6.19 14.15
N PHE A 681 26.90 6.47 12.99
CA PHE A 681 26.53 7.64 12.20
C PHE A 681 26.34 7.27 10.74
N GLN A 682 25.48 8.03 10.07
CA GLN A 682 25.19 7.88 8.65
C GLN A 682 25.19 9.25 8.02
N PHE A 683 25.91 9.35 6.90
CA PHE A 683 25.87 10.49 6.02
C PHE A 683 25.26 10.09 4.69
N SER A 684 24.33 10.92 4.22
CA SER A 684 23.70 10.73 2.92
C SER A 684 23.55 12.07 2.21
N LEU A 685 23.77 12.02 0.90
CA LEU A 685 23.57 13.15 0.00
C LEU A 685 22.50 12.75 -1.02
N ALA A 686 21.63 13.68 -1.37
CA ALA A 686 20.61 13.47 -2.39
C ALA A 686 20.44 14.73 -3.24
N LEU A 687 20.07 14.57 -4.51
CA LEU A 687 19.65 15.71 -5.33
C LEU A 687 18.25 16.15 -4.92
N LYS A 688 18.08 17.45 -4.66
CA LYS A 688 16.78 18.02 -4.25
C LYS A 688 15.71 17.89 -5.33
N ALA A 689 16.12 17.96 -6.60
CA ALA A 689 15.21 17.92 -7.73
C ALA A 689 14.56 16.55 -7.96
N PHE A 690 15.13 15.46 -7.40
CA PHE A 690 14.61 14.11 -7.61
C PHE A 690 14.21 13.48 -6.27
N PRO A 691 13.04 12.84 -6.17
CA PRO A 691 12.64 12.16 -4.95
C PRO A 691 13.55 10.97 -4.71
N THR A 692 14.17 10.90 -3.54
CA THR A 692 15.11 9.84 -3.19
C THR A 692 14.76 9.20 -1.86
N LYS A 693 14.86 7.87 -1.77
CA LYS A 693 14.82 7.15 -0.49
C LYS A 693 16.26 6.88 -0.01
N GLY A 694 16.53 7.20 1.26
CA GLY A 694 17.74 6.76 1.95
C GLY A 694 17.69 5.28 2.31
N ILE A 695 18.83 4.68 2.66
CA ILE A 695 18.85 3.32 3.21
C ILE A 695 18.54 3.44 4.70
N GLU A 696 17.43 2.85 5.13
CA GLU A 696 17.08 2.73 6.55
C GLU A 696 17.56 1.37 7.07
N PHE A 697 18.30 1.39 8.18
CA PHE A 697 18.77 0.18 8.83
C PHE A 697 17.70 -0.37 9.78
N ILE A 698 17.51 -1.69 9.73
CA ILE A 698 16.52 -2.42 10.53
C ILE A 698 16.88 -2.34 12.02
N GLY A 699 15.91 -2.04 12.88
CA GLY A 699 16.08 -2.06 14.35
C GLY A 699 16.59 -0.77 14.99
N ARG A 700 16.70 0.32 14.22
CA ARG A 700 16.99 1.67 14.74
C ARG A 700 15.72 2.33 15.26
N PRO A 701 15.78 3.33 16.16
CA PRO A 701 14.58 3.91 16.78
C PRO A 701 13.63 4.49 15.73
N GLU A 702 12.66 3.68 15.32
CA GLU A 702 11.46 4.13 14.65
C GLU A 702 10.68 4.90 15.69
N GLY A 703 10.81 6.22 15.68
CA GLY A 703 10.02 7.04 16.58
C GLY A 703 8.53 6.69 16.44
N PHE A 704 7.85 6.69 17.58
CA PHE A 704 6.40 6.63 17.66
C PHE A 704 5.74 5.51 16.83
N SER A 705 6.05 4.25 17.13
CA SER A 705 5.07 3.19 16.88
C SER A 705 3.95 3.40 17.89
N LEU A 706 2.76 3.81 17.44
CA LEU A 706 1.54 3.63 18.22
C LEU A 706 1.54 2.17 18.67
N LEU A 707 1.86 1.88 19.94
CA LEU A 707 1.82 0.52 20.45
C LEU A 707 0.40 0.01 20.14
N PRO A 708 0.26 -1.08 19.36
CA PRO A 708 -1.06 -1.56 19.01
C PRO A 708 -1.74 -2.03 20.29
N ASN A 709 -2.90 -1.43 20.56
CA ASN A 709 -3.98 -1.90 21.42
C ASN A 709 -3.56 -2.63 22.72
N PHE A 710 -3.47 -1.87 23.81
CA PHE A 710 -3.92 -2.39 25.11
C PHE A 710 -5.44 -2.42 25.16
#